data_AF-A0A7Y5LWF2-F1
#
_entry.id   AF-A0A7Y5LWF2-F1
#
_cell.length_a   1.000
_cell.length_b   1.000
_cell.length_c   1.000
_cell.angle_alpha   90.00
_cell.angle_beta   90.00
_cell.angle_gamma   90.00
#
_symmetry.space_group_name_H-M   'P 1'
#
loop_
_entity.id
_entity.type
_entity.pdbx_description
1 polymer ?
#
loop_
_entity_poly.entity_id
_entity_poly.type
_entity_poly.pdbx_seq_one_letter_code
_entity_poly.pdbx_strand_id
1 'polypeptide(L)'
;MTREGELWFGLMAVQMGIVTRDQLLDAAAAWLDGLDAAQKGPRAGRRTLARVLEDDRALDVEGRETVEASLEASEVEGGRAPHGLVVESLVRDALLEMEPPGWVKSALAALPLKRKPGAGFSPVPREERYKLGAEIARGGLGRVFEGKDRDLERDIAVKVLREGLPPEQEERFLREARLAARLEHPAIVPTYDFGLMRGPGGELRLFLAMKRIRGRDLGQVIEACASGDSSARERWSRGRLLGVVQDICLGVAYAHSRGVIHRDLKPSNVMVGEFGETAILDWGLAVEVGAVEPKPEGGTRRVRKGDTTLVTLAGSILGTPAYMPPEQADGRLEDLDARSDVYSLGAILYAVLTWQSPVVAATAEEALVTVRTGLLETPSDRVRRTRQEGRRAPVPVPPELDSIVMRAMAYRREDRYASALDMHQDLQLFVEGVRDRERRESEARQRIEAGRQQLERYRQLDTDLRVQAGLCADLAGKIPTSAPVGEKEPLWAAREKLRRMDEEQVEAYGAALAEFGQALVVWPDAMEATDGLFELHMMRLREAERKRDRREELVLRQQILNFDRGGRHRALLDAPGRLTLRVTAFRCGCLAPVRKEGWSAAFAEEVTLPWRDGRPRRGVVPEPGDRLVPELELRPEGVTWGHGPECVRVPLEGVEVRLARYEVSGQRLVAGEARGLGAAPVTALELPQGSYLATLSAPGYATARVPVRIGRGEDWEQEITLYRSSEVPDGFLPVAGGRFISGGVYAGGGDEMLRVTQDLFVQRVATTAAEYLEFLNALVREGRREEARRRVPRDPEGVRLAETEAGFGLAAPGPQAALTRGDFPAIGVSWSDALAYAAWRSRRDGIVYSLMTDVEGEKAARGVDRRTYPYGDEPDEAFMHVGGSFEGGPRLMPVGSFPTDESPYGLLDMSGCALTWLLNAMEVPYRHYRALRGGCWFLSTTNGRAAYRRATIPGASMAYYGLRLCVRPWRW
;
A
#
# COMPACT_ATOMS: atom_id res chain seq x y z
N MET A 1 -6.67 -14.61 -83.48
CA MET A 1 -5.20 -14.67 -83.39
C MET A 1 -4.58 -14.99 -84.75
N THR A 2 -3.39 -14.46 -85.03
CA THR A 2 -2.54 -14.94 -86.14
C THR A 2 -2.04 -16.35 -85.84
N ARG A 3 -1.48 -17.08 -86.82
CA ARG A 3 -0.92 -18.42 -86.58
C ARG A 3 0.19 -18.42 -85.52
N GLU A 4 1.00 -17.37 -85.46
CA GLU A 4 2.02 -17.18 -84.42
C GLU A 4 1.40 -16.83 -83.07
N GLY A 5 0.30 -16.09 -83.05
CA GLY A 5 -0.43 -15.77 -81.82
C GLY A 5 -0.94 -17.01 -81.07
N GLU A 6 -1.34 -18.06 -81.79
CA GLU A 6 -1.74 -19.34 -81.18
C GLU A 6 -0.56 -20.06 -80.50
N LEU A 7 0.63 -20.03 -81.10
CA LEU A 7 1.84 -20.57 -80.48
C LEU A 7 2.24 -19.77 -79.24
N TRP A 8 2.13 -18.44 -79.29
CA TRP A 8 2.39 -17.56 -78.14
C TRP A 8 1.39 -17.79 -77.02
N PHE A 9 0.13 -18.02 -77.36
CA PHE A 9 -0.92 -18.37 -76.39
C PHE A 9 -0.57 -19.64 -75.61
N GLY A 10 -0.23 -20.73 -76.30
CA GLY A 10 0.14 -21.98 -75.64
C GLY A 10 1.37 -21.84 -74.74
N LEU A 11 2.42 -21.17 -75.24
CA LEU A 11 3.65 -20.94 -74.48
C LEU A 11 3.44 -20.00 -73.28
N MET A 12 2.63 -18.96 -73.43
CA MET A 12 2.29 -18.04 -72.34
C MET A 12 1.44 -18.74 -71.27
N ALA A 13 0.51 -19.60 -71.65
CA ALA A 13 -0.29 -20.39 -70.72
C ALA A 13 0.58 -21.30 -69.82
N VAL A 14 1.62 -21.92 -70.38
CA VAL A 14 2.61 -22.68 -69.60
C VAL A 14 3.49 -21.78 -68.74
N GLN A 15 3.92 -20.62 -69.25
CA GLN A 15 4.71 -19.67 -68.47
C GLN A 15 3.95 -19.12 -67.26
N MET A 16 2.64 -18.91 -67.39
CA MET A 16 1.74 -18.44 -66.33
C MET A 16 1.29 -19.55 -65.38
N GLY A 17 1.63 -20.82 -65.66
CA GLY A 17 1.24 -21.96 -64.84
C GLY A 17 -0.24 -22.36 -64.95
N ILE A 18 -0.94 -21.85 -65.97
CA ILE A 18 -2.36 -22.14 -66.23
C ILE A 18 -2.52 -23.51 -66.90
N VAL A 19 -1.56 -23.88 -67.75
CA VAL A 19 -1.50 -25.18 -68.44
C VAL A 19 -0.16 -25.86 -68.13
N THR A 20 -0.13 -27.18 -67.96
CA THR A 20 1.13 -27.91 -67.76
C THR A 20 1.89 -28.13 -69.06
N ARG A 21 3.19 -28.47 -68.97
CA ARG A 21 4.02 -28.75 -70.16
C ARG A 21 3.44 -29.88 -71.01
N ASP A 22 3.04 -30.97 -70.36
CA ASP A 22 2.56 -32.17 -71.04
C ASP A 22 1.23 -31.88 -71.72
N GLN A 23 0.32 -31.15 -71.06
CA GLN A 23 -0.94 -30.69 -71.66
C GLN A 23 -0.72 -29.79 -72.88
N LEU A 24 0.27 -28.90 -72.83
CA LEU A 24 0.64 -28.08 -74.00
C LEU A 24 1.18 -28.95 -75.14
N LEU A 25 2.06 -29.91 -74.84
CA LEU A 25 2.69 -30.75 -75.87
C LEU A 25 1.65 -31.67 -76.55
N ASP A 26 0.75 -32.27 -75.79
CA ASP A 26 -0.34 -33.09 -76.32
C ASP A 26 -1.28 -32.26 -77.21
N ALA A 27 -1.68 -31.07 -76.75
CA ALA A 27 -2.51 -30.17 -77.53
C ALA A 27 -1.79 -29.61 -78.76
N ALA A 28 -0.48 -29.34 -78.65
CA ALA A 28 0.35 -28.86 -79.75
C ALA A 28 0.49 -29.92 -80.85
N ALA A 29 0.65 -31.21 -80.50
CA ALA A 29 0.68 -32.29 -81.48
C ALA A 29 -0.61 -32.34 -82.30
N ALA A 30 -1.78 -32.34 -81.64
CA ALA A 30 -3.09 -32.34 -82.30
C ALA A 30 -3.33 -31.07 -83.14
N TRP A 31 -2.84 -29.93 -82.68
CA TRP A 31 -2.94 -28.66 -83.40
C TRP A 31 -2.03 -28.61 -84.64
N LEU A 32 -0.79 -29.10 -84.53
CA LEU A 32 0.18 -29.16 -85.63
C LEU A 32 -0.28 -30.13 -86.73
N ASP A 33 -0.80 -31.30 -86.38
CA ASP A 33 -1.41 -32.25 -87.33
C ASP A 33 -2.56 -31.61 -88.13
N GLY A 34 -3.36 -30.76 -87.47
CA GLY A 34 -4.45 -30.01 -88.09
C GLY A 34 -4.00 -28.92 -89.07
N LEU A 35 -2.75 -28.46 -88.99
CA LEU A 35 -2.19 -27.45 -89.89
C LEU A 35 -1.77 -28.05 -91.25
N ASP A 36 -1.31 -29.30 -91.28
CA ASP A 36 -0.89 -30.00 -92.51
C ASP A 36 -2.08 -30.43 -93.39
N ALA A 37 -3.24 -30.74 -92.79
CA ALA A 37 -4.47 -31.04 -93.52
C ALA A 37 -5.01 -29.84 -94.34
N ALA A 38 -4.54 -28.62 -94.08
CA ALA A 38 -5.05 -27.38 -94.67
C ALA A 38 -4.41 -26.97 -96.02
N GLN A 39 -3.56 -27.81 -96.64
CA GLN A 39 -3.13 -27.60 -98.04
C GLN A 39 -4.21 -27.96 -99.09
N LYS A 40 -5.38 -28.50 -98.69
CA LYS A 40 -6.45 -28.93 -99.60
C LYS A 40 -7.80 -28.27 -99.29
N GLY A 41 -8.01 -27.02 -99.72
CA GLY A 41 -9.34 -26.42 -99.93
C GLY A 41 -9.93 -25.55 -98.80
N PRO A 42 -10.97 -24.72 -99.08
CA PRO A 42 -11.38 -23.64 -98.19
C PRO A 42 -12.51 -24.03 -97.21
N ARG A 43 -12.33 -23.60 -95.95
CA ARG A 43 -13.33 -23.42 -94.88
C ARG A 43 -14.13 -24.65 -94.43
N ALA A 44 -13.50 -25.54 -93.67
CA ALA A 44 -14.14 -26.28 -92.57
C ALA A 44 -13.12 -26.62 -91.48
N GLY A 45 -13.30 -26.07 -90.26
CA GLY A 45 -12.76 -26.63 -89.02
C GLY A 45 -11.28 -26.43 -88.65
N ARG A 46 -10.69 -25.23 -88.78
CA ARG A 46 -9.40 -24.94 -88.11
C ARG A 46 -9.61 -24.84 -86.61
N ARG A 47 -9.19 -25.84 -85.82
CA ARG A 47 -9.12 -25.72 -84.36
C ARG A 47 -7.91 -24.86 -84.00
N THR A 48 -8.13 -23.85 -83.15
CA THR A 48 -7.07 -23.03 -82.54
C THR A 48 -6.41 -23.81 -81.42
N LEU A 49 -5.15 -23.49 -81.06
CA LEU A 49 -4.45 -24.21 -80.00
C LEU A 49 -5.17 -24.02 -78.66
N ALA A 50 -5.67 -22.81 -78.41
CA ALA A 50 -6.54 -22.51 -77.28
C ALA A 50 -7.78 -23.42 -77.24
N ARG A 51 -8.39 -23.73 -78.39
CA ARG A 51 -9.58 -24.58 -78.44
C ARG A 51 -9.27 -26.06 -78.20
N VAL A 52 -8.10 -26.54 -78.64
CA VAL A 52 -7.65 -27.90 -78.33
C VAL A 52 -7.44 -28.05 -76.81
N LEU A 53 -6.82 -27.05 -76.18
CA LEU A 53 -6.63 -27.03 -74.73
C LEU A 53 -7.96 -26.98 -73.94
N GLU A 54 -8.97 -26.25 -74.44
CA GLU A 54 -10.32 -26.23 -73.85
C GLU A 54 -11.04 -27.58 -74.01
N ASP A 55 -10.99 -28.17 -75.20
CA ASP A 55 -11.65 -29.44 -75.50
C ASP A 55 -11.07 -30.57 -74.62
N ASP A 56 -9.76 -30.52 -74.33
CA ASP A 56 -9.05 -31.46 -73.45
C ASP A 56 -9.18 -31.11 -71.95
N ARG A 57 -9.97 -30.08 -71.60
CA ARG A 57 -10.14 -29.54 -70.23
C ARG A 57 -8.84 -29.12 -69.55
N ALA A 58 -7.79 -28.86 -70.33
CA ALA A 58 -6.53 -28.31 -69.85
C ALA A 58 -6.61 -26.79 -69.63
N LEU A 59 -7.60 -26.12 -70.24
CA LEU A 59 -7.83 -24.69 -70.12
C LEU A 59 -9.32 -24.41 -69.88
N ASP A 60 -9.62 -23.63 -68.84
CA ASP A 60 -10.97 -23.14 -68.55
C ASP A 60 -11.19 -21.70 -69.03
N VAL A 61 -12.42 -21.18 -68.87
CA VAL A 61 -12.80 -19.86 -69.38
C VAL A 61 -12.00 -18.74 -68.71
N GLU A 62 -11.78 -18.82 -67.40
CA GLU A 62 -11.02 -17.82 -66.65
C GLU A 62 -9.53 -17.85 -67.00
N GLY A 63 -8.94 -19.04 -67.14
CA GLY A 63 -7.57 -19.22 -67.62
C GLY A 63 -7.38 -18.69 -69.02
N ARG A 64 -8.36 -18.89 -69.92
CA ARG A 64 -8.34 -18.34 -71.28
C ARG A 64 -8.30 -16.80 -71.26
N GLU A 65 -9.24 -16.17 -70.56
CA GLU A 65 -9.32 -14.71 -70.46
C GLU A 65 -8.02 -14.13 -69.87
N THR A 66 -7.43 -14.81 -68.89
CA THR A 66 -6.18 -14.42 -68.24
C THR A 66 -4.98 -14.43 -69.21
N VAL A 67 -4.86 -15.46 -70.05
CA VAL A 67 -3.80 -15.53 -71.07
C VAL A 67 -4.02 -14.51 -72.18
N GLU A 68 -5.27 -14.32 -72.64
CA GLU A 68 -5.60 -13.33 -73.68
C GLU A 68 -5.29 -11.90 -73.20
N ALA A 69 -5.68 -11.54 -71.98
CA ALA A 69 -5.38 -10.23 -71.40
C ALA A 69 -3.86 -9.98 -71.28
N SER A 70 -3.07 -11.01 -70.93
CA SER A 70 -1.60 -10.92 -70.84
C SER A 70 -0.96 -10.70 -72.21
N LEU A 71 -1.48 -11.34 -73.26
CA LEU A 71 -1.02 -11.13 -74.64
C LEU A 71 -1.42 -9.76 -75.18
N GLU A 72 -2.63 -9.28 -74.89
CA GLU A 72 -3.10 -7.94 -75.28
C GLU A 72 -2.27 -6.84 -74.61
N ALA A 73 -1.97 -6.98 -73.31
CA ALA A 73 -1.13 -6.04 -72.56
C ALA A 73 0.31 -5.95 -73.07
N SER A 74 0.76 -6.91 -73.90
CA SER A 74 2.12 -6.95 -74.44
C SER A 74 2.31 -6.17 -75.76
N GLU A 75 1.27 -5.48 -76.27
CA GLU A 75 1.26 -4.64 -77.50
C GLU A 75 1.98 -5.23 -78.72
N VAL A 76 1.63 -6.45 -79.15
CA VAL A 76 2.26 -7.08 -80.33
C VAL A 76 1.35 -7.10 -81.56
N GLU A 77 1.50 -6.12 -82.45
CA GLU A 77 1.01 -6.22 -83.82
C GLU A 77 2.02 -6.96 -84.72
N GLY A 78 1.54 -7.93 -85.53
CA GLY A 78 2.31 -8.46 -86.65
C GLY A 78 3.21 -9.67 -86.40
N GLY A 79 2.83 -10.60 -85.51
CA GLY A 79 3.43 -11.95 -85.47
C GLY A 79 4.72 -12.11 -84.66
N ARG A 80 5.20 -11.04 -84.00
CA ARG A 80 6.37 -11.10 -83.10
C ARG A 80 6.01 -11.74 -81.76
N ALA A 81 7.03 -12.24 -81.05
CA ALA A 81 6.84 -12.76 -79.70
C ALA A 81 6.55 -11.63 -78.68
N PRO A 82 5.63 -11.85 -77.72
CA PRO A 82 5.41 -10.95 -76.59
C PRO A 82 6.68 -10.63 -75.81
N HIS A 83 6.83 -9.38 -75.38
CA HIS A 83 7.97 -8.97 -74.56
C HIS A 83 7.93 -9.72 -73.22
N GLY A 84 9.01 -10.43 -72.89
CA GLY A 84 9.08 -11.25 -71.66
C GLY A 84 8.55 -12.69 -71.78
N LEU A 85 8.08 -13.11 -72.95
CA LEU A 85 7.81 -14.53 -73.21
C LEU A 85 9.15 -15.28 -73.32
N VAL A 86 9.35 -16.26 -72.45
CA VAL A 86 10.50 -17.17 -72.44
C VAL A 86 10.01 -18.61 -72.59
N VAL A 87 10.74 -19.41 -73.36
CA VAL A 87 10.41 -20.84 -73.52
C VAL A 87 11.40 -21.71 -72.75
N GLU A 88 10.90 -22.73 -72.07
CA GLU A 88 11.77 -23.71 -71.44
C GLU A 88 12.41 -24.63 -72.47
N SER A 89 13.69 -24.99 -72.29
CA SER A 89 14.43 -25.76 -73.30
C SER A 89 13.74 -27.09 -73.64
N LEU A 90 13.21 -27.79 -72.63
CA LEU A 90 12.49 -29.06 -72.82
C LEU A 90 11.22 -28.90 -73.68
N VAL A 91 10.42 -27.87 -73.42
CA VAL A 91 9.19 -27.60 -74.20
C VAL A 91 9.55 -27.22 -75.63
N ARG A 92 10.57 -26.37 -75.81
CA ARG A 92 11.04 -25.96 -77.13
C ARG A 92 11.56 -27.15 -77.94
N ASP A 93 12.41 -27.97 -77.33
CA ASP A 93 13.06 -29.09 -78.00
C ASP A 93 12.02 -30.17 -78.36
N ALA A 94 11.06 -30.47 -77.46
CA ALA A 94 9.94 -31.38 -77.75
C ALA A 94 9.05 -30.87 -78.90
N LEU A 95 8.72 -29.58 -78.94
CA LEU A 95 7.98 -28.99 -80.06
C LEU A 95 8.77 -29.05 -81.38
N LEU A 96 10.10 -29.01 -81.36
CA LEU A 96 10.94 -29.13 -82.55
C LEU A 96 11.04 -30.60 -83.04
N GLU A 97 11.01 -31.57 -82.12
CA GLU A 97 10.99 -33.00 -82.43
C GLU A 97 9.70 -33.44 -83.15
N MET A 98 8.60 -32.71 -82.96
CA MET A 98 7.33 -32.91 -83.69
C MET A 98 7.38 -32.48 -85.17
N GLU A 99 8.56 -32.14 -85.70
CA GLU A 99 8.80 -31.63 -87.06
C GLU A 99 7.82 -30.53 -87.53
N PRO A 100 7.61 -29.44 -86.78
CA PRO A 100 6.60 -28.46 -87.12
C PRO A 100 6.97 -27.66 -88.38
N PRO A 101 6.02 -26.95 -89.02
CA PRO A 101 6.29 -26.11 -90.19
C PRO A 101 7.42 -25.10 -89.95
N GLY A 102 8.18 -24.76 -90.99
CA GLY A 102 9.41 -23.96 -90.87
C GLY A 102 9.25 -22.59 -90.17
N TRP A 103 8.05 -22.00 -90.22
CA TRP A 103 7.76 -20.75 -89.49
C TRP A 103 7.68 -20.96 -87.97
N VAL A 104 7.16 -22.10 -87.49
CA VAL A 104 7.15 -22.47 -86.06
C VAL A 104 8.57 -22.72 -85.58
N LYS A 105 9.39 -23.43 -86.36
CA LYS A 105 10.82 -23.65 -86.05
C LYS A 105 11.56 -22.31 -85.89
N SER A 106 11.29 -21.37 -86.80
CA SER A 106 11.88 -20.02 -86.76
C SER A 106 11.39 -19.20 -85.56
N ALA A 107 10.10 -19.28 -85.23
CA ALA A 107 9.50 -18.61 -84.09
C ALA A 107 10.06 -19.12 -82.75
N LEU A 108 10.18 -20.45 -82.59
CA LEU A 108 10.77 -21.08 -81.40
C LEU A 108 12.26 -20.78 -81.25
N ALA A 109 13.00 -20.67 -82.36
CA ALA A 109 14.42 -20.31 -82.34
C ALA A 109 14.66 -18.83 -81.93
N ALA A 110 13.70 -17.95 -82.22
CA ALA A 110 13.78 -16.53 -81.90
C ALA A 110 13.45 -16.21 -80.42
N LEU A 111 12.88 -17.16 -79.66
CA LEU A 111 12.51 -16.95 -78.26
C LEU A 111 13.70 -17.12 -77.30
N PRO A 112 13.82 -16.24 -76.28
CA PRO A 112 14.79 -16.43 -75.20
C PRO A 112 14.44 -17.65 -74.35
N LEU A 113 15.46 -18.46 -74.02
CA LEU A 113 15.31 -19.64 -73.17
C LEU A 113 15.18 -19.26 -71.68
N LYS A 114 14.19 -19.83 -70.99
CA LYS A 114 14.08 -19.75 -69.52
C LYS A 114 15.23 -20.56 -68.89
N ARG A 115 16.27 -19.86 -68.41
CA ARG A 115 17.39 -20.49 -67.70
C ARG A 115 16.90 -21.11 -66.39
N LYS A 116 17.25 -22.38 -66.13
CA LYS A 116 16.99 -23.03 -64.83
C LYS A 116 17.59 -22.18 -63.70
N PRO A 117 16.81 -21.81 -62.65
CA PRO A 117 17.39 -21.36 -61.40
C PRO A 117 18.18 -22.54 -60.83
N GLY A 118 19.52 -22.46 -60.85
CA GLY A 118 20.39 -23.50 -60.29
C GLY A 118 21.54 -23.98 -61.18
N ALA A 119 21.58 -23.66 -62.48
CA ALA A 119 22.66 -24.08 -63.37
C ALA A 119 23.86 -23.11 -63.41
N GLY A 120 24.31 -22.65 -62.24
CA GLY A 120 25.45 -21.72 -62.09
C GLY A 120 26.45 -22.06 -60.98
N PHE A 121 26.31 -23.21 -60.31
CA PHE A 121 27.24 -23.64 -59.26
C PHE A 121 27.74 -25.04 -59.58
N SER A 122 28.88 -25.14 -60.26
CA SER A 122 29.68 -26.36 -60.22
C SER A 122 30.58 -26.26 -58.98
N PRO A 123 30.50 -27.20 -58.01
CA PRO A 123 31.39 -27.21 -56.86
C PRO A 123 32.85 -27.16 -57.31
N VAL A 124 33.59 -26.12 -56.94
CA VAL A 124 35.00 -25.96 -57.34
C VAL A 124 35.89 -26.63 -56.30
N PRO A 125 36.93 -27.39 -56.72
CA PRO A 125 37.94 -27.91 -55.80
C PRO A 125 38.63 -26.78 -55.00
N ARG A 126 38.73 -26.97 -53.68
CA ARG A 126 39.42 -26.08 -52.73
C ARG A 126 40.64 -26.81 -52.18
N GLU A 127 41.61 -27.12 -53.05
CA GLU A 127 42.63 -28.13 -52.77
C GLU A 127 43.67 -27.74 -51.69
N GLU A 128 43.75 -26.47 -51.28
CA GLU A 128 44.79 -26.01 -50.32
C GLU A 128 44.30 -25.13 -49.17
N ARG A 129 43.14 -24.47 -49.29
CA ARG A 129 42.65 -23.47 -48.32
C ARG A 129 42.23 -24.08 -46.98
N TYR A 130 41.58 -25.25 -47.01
CA TYR A 130 41.02 -25.87 -45.81
C TYR A 130 41.79 -27.13 -45.41
N LYS A 131 42.31 -27.14 -44.19
CA LYS A 131 42.96 -28.32 -43.59
C LYS A 131 41.98 -29.05 -42.69
N LEU A 132 41.68 -30.32 -43.00
CA LEU A 132 40.90 -31.19 -42.11
C LEU A 132 41.74 -31.66 -40.92
N GLY A 133 41.12 -31.69 -39.74
CA GLY A 133 41.64 -32.20 -38.49
C GLY A 133 40.86 -33.43 -38.01
N ALA A 134 40.65 -33.56 -36.71
CA ALA A 134 39.94 -34.69 -36.11
C ALA A 134 38.44 -34.71 -36.48
N GLU A 135 37.84 -35.91 -36.57
CA GLU A 135 36.39 -36.06 -36.71
C GLU A 135 35.72 -35.65 -35.38
N ILE A 136 34.84 -34.64 -35.41
CA ILE A 136 34.10 -34.13 -34.24
C ILE A 136 32.78 -34.87 -34.08
N ALA A 137 32.09 -35.11 -35.20
CA ALA A 137 30.76 -35.70 -35.20
C ALA A 137 30.49 -36.50 -36.48
N ARG A 138 29.60 -37.49 -36.36
CA ARG A 138 29.22 -38.38 -37.45
C ARG A 138 27.69 -38.42 -37.57
N GLY A 139 27.14 -37.80 -38.61
CA GLY A 139 25.68 -37.75 -38.88
C GLY A 139 25.28 -38.59 -40.11
N GLY A 140 23.97 -38.72 -40.39
CA GLY A 140 23.44 -39.60 -41.44
C GLY A 140 23.96 -39.29 -42.87
N LEU A 141 24.00 -38.01 -43.25
CA LEU A 141 24.42 -37.54 -44.58
C LEU A 141 25.94 -37.26 -44.67
N GLY A 142 26.60 -36.92 -43.56
CA GLY A 142 27.99 -36.43 -43.59
C GLY A 142 28.77 -36.67 -42.30
N ARG A 143 30.07 -36.41 -42.34
CA ARG A 143 30.97 -36.38 -41.17
C ARG A 143 31.45 -34.95 -40.96
N VAL A 144 31.46 -34.48 -39.71
CA VAL A 144 31.94 -33.15 -39.34
C VAL A 144 33.34 -33.27 -38.75
N PHE A 145 34.28 -32.54 -39.32
CA PHE A 145 35.67 -32.50 -38.90
C PHE A 145 36.01 -31.12 -38.34
N GLU A 146 37.00 -31.09 -37.44
CA GLU A 146 37.74 -29.87 -37.15
C GLU A 146 38.43 -29.41 -38.43
N GLY A 147 38.49 -28.10 -38.66
CA GLY A 147 39.19 -27.56 -39.80
C GLY A 147 39.95 -26.28 -39.46
N LYS A 148 40.94 -25.97 -40.30
CA LYS A 148 41.63 -24.68 -40.30
C LYS A 148 41.48 -24.05 -41.68
N ASP A 149 40.89 -22.85 -41.73
CA ASP A 149 40.95 -21.97 -42.90
C ASP A 149 42.35 -21.34 -42.88
N ARG A 150 43.23 -21.75 -43.80
CA ARG A 150 44.64 -21.34 -43.80
C ARG A 150 44.81 -19.90 -44.23
N ASP A 151 43.96 -19.41 -45.12
CA ASP A 151 44.05 -18.06 -45.67
C ASP A 151 43.63 -17.02 -44.62
N LEU A 152 42.62 -17.36 -43.81
CA LEU A 152 42.08 -16.48 -42.76
C LEU A 152 42.56 -16.86 -41.35
N GLU A 153 43.45 -17.86 -41.25
CA GLU A 153 44.04 -18.41 -40.02
C GLU A 153 43.04 -18.73 -38.88
N ARG A 154 41.79 -19.07 -39.20
CA ARG A 154 40.72 -19.32 -38.22
C ARG A 154 40.34 -20.79 -38.12
N ASP A 155 39.91 -21.19 -36.92
CA ASP A 155 39.35 -22.53 -36.70
C ASP A 155 37.91 -22.59 -37.21
N ILE A 156 37.61 -23.64 -37.98
CA ILE A 156 36.30 -23.87 -38.60
C ILE A 156 35.83 -25.30 -38.32
N ALA A 157 34.55 -25.56 -38.56
CA ALA A 157 34.02 -26.91 -38.65
C ALA A 157 33.73 -27.22 -40.12
N VAL A 158 34.02 -28.43 -40.57
CA VAL A 158 33.89 -28.84 -41.97
C VAL A 158 33.03 -30.09 -42.06
N LYS A 159 31.79 -29.96 -42.57
CA LYS A 159 30.90 -31.09 -42.83
C LYS A 159 31.20 -31.64 -44.23
N VAL A 160 31.63 -32.89 -44.33
CA VAL A 160 32.01 -33.57 -45.57
C VAL A 160 31.00 -34.69 -45.86
N LEU A 161 30.53 -34.76 -47.11
CA LEU A 161 29.58 -35.79 -47.56
C LEU A 161 30.22 -37.20 -47.51
N ARG A 162 29.43 -38.21 -47.12
CA ARG A 162 29.90 -39.61 -47.09
C ARG A 162 30.00 -40.21 -48.50
N GLU A 163 30.75 -41.29 -48.63
CA GLU A 163 30.88 -42.04 -49.89
C GLU A 163 29.64 -42.89 -50.17
N GLY A 164 29.34 -43.12 -51.45
CA GLY A 164 28.33 -44.10 -51.87
C GLY A 164 26.90 -43.76 -51.48
N LEU A 165 26.58 -42.47 -51.29
CA LEU A 165 25.22 -42.03 -51.03
C LEU A 165 24.44 -41.89 -52.36
N PRO A 166 23.11 -42.15 -52.36
CA PRO A 166 22.26 -41.93 -53.54
C PRO A 166 22.27 -40.46 -54.01
N PRO A 167 22.03 -40.19 -55.31
CA PRO A 167 21.95 -38.83 -55.84
C PRO A 167 21.00 -37.90 -55.08
N GLU A 168 19.88 -38.41 -54.57
CA GLU A 168 18.92 -37.60 -53.79
C GLU A 168 19.53 -37.05 -52.49
N GLN A 169 20.49 -37.77 -51.89
CA GLN A 169 21.16 -37.34 -50.66
C GLN A 169 22.23 -36.29 -50.93
N GLU A 170 22.86 -36.32 -52.11
CA GLU A 170 23.77 -35.29 -52.58
C GLU A 170 23.02 -33.98 -52.87
N GLU A 171 21.88 -34.06 -53.55
CA GLU A 171 21.00 -32.92 -53.80
C GLU A 171 20.47 -32.31 -52.49
N ARG A 172 20.13 -33.16 -51.52
CA ARG A 172 19.72 -32.71 -50.18
C ARG A 172 20.85 -31.98 -49.43
N PHE A 173 22.09 -32.44 -49.55
CA PHE A 173 23.26 -31.78 -48.98
C PHE A 173 23.53 -30.41 -49.63
N LEU A 174 23.37 -30.31 -50.96
CA LEU A 174 23.45 -29.06 -51.70
C LEU A 174 22.34 -28.08 -51.30
N ARG A 175 21.12 -28.57 -51.11
CA ARG A 175 19.99 -27.77 -50.63
C ARG A 175 20.24 -27.24 -49.21
N GLU A 176 20.70 -28.09 -48.31
CA GLU A 176 21.08 -27.71 -46.93
C GLU A 176 22.12 -26.57 -46.93
N ALA A 177 23.20 -26.74 -47.70
CA ALA A 177 24.27 -25.74 -47.81
C ALA A 177 23.75 -24.38 -48.31
N ARG A 178 22.85 -24.39 -49.31
CA ARG A 178 22.25 -23.16 -49.86
C ARG A 178 21.31 -22.48 -48.89
N LEU A 179 20.48 -23.25 -48.17
CA LEU A 179 19.56 -22.70 -47.17
C LEU A 179 20.34 -22.11 -45.99
N ALA A 180 21.31 -22.84 -45.45
CA ALA A 180 22.13 -22.36 -44.34
C ALA A 180 22.94 -21.10 -44.71
N ALA A 181 23.43 -21.00 -45.95
CA ALA A 181 24.16 -19.82 -46.42
C ALA A 181 23.29 -18.56 -46.58
N ARG A 182 21.96 -18.68 -46.64
CA ARG A 182 21.03 -17.55 -46.75
C ARG A 182 20.60 -17.00 -45.39
N LEU A 183 20.95 -17.67 -44.30
CA LEU A 183 20.49 -17.36 -42.96
C LEU A 183 21.64 -16.78 -42.12
N GLU A 184 21.62 -15.46 -41.93
CA GLU A 184 22.59 -14.74 -41.11
C GLU A 184 21.93 -14.23 -39.83
N HIS A 185 22.08 -14.98 -38.74
CA HIS A 185 21.56 -14.61 -37.43
C HIS A 185 22.49 -15.15 -36.32
N PRO A 186 22.70 -14.45 -35.19
CA PRO A 186 23.60 -14.92 -34.12
C PRO A 186 23.27 -16.32 -33.60
N ALA A 187 21.98 -16.65 -33.55
CA ALA A 187 21.48 -17.97 -33.14
C ALA A 187 21.45 -19.03 -34.25
N ILE A 188 22.01 -18.77 -35.43
CA ILE A 188 22.12 -19.74 -36.53
C ILE A 188 23.60 -19.89 -36.88
N VAL A 189 24.10 -21.12 -37.02
CA VAL A 189 25.52 -21.33 -37.34
C VAL A 189 25.88 -20.70 -38.70
N PRO A 190 26.82 -19.74 -38.75
CA PRO A 190 27.21 -19.12 -40.01
C PRO A 190 27.93 -20.12 -40.93
N THR A 191 27.51 -20.13 -42.19
CA THR A 191 28.19 -20.86 -43.27
C THR A 191 29.24 -19.95 -43.92
N TYR A 192 30.46 -20.46 -44.10
CA TYR A 192 31.59 -19.69 -44.64
C TYR A 192 31.94 -20.01 -46.09
N ASP A 193 31.91 -21.29 -46.50
CA ASP A 193 32.21 -21.69 -47.87
C ASP A 193 31.59 -23.08 -48.16
N PHE A 194 31.44 -23.40 -49.44
CA PHE A 194 30.97 -24.69 -49.93
C PHE A 194 31.71 -25.04 -51.23
N GLY A 195 32.13 -26.30 -51.39
CA GLY A 195 32.85 -26.73 -52.59
C GLY A 195 33.24 -28.20 -52.59
N LEU A 196 34.26 -28.56 -53.37
CA LEU A 196 34.88 -29.89 -53.34
C LEU A 196 36.19 -29.84 -52.56
N MET A 197 36.42 -30.84 -51.71
CA MET A 197 37.73 -31.01 -51.06
C MET A 197 38.12 -32.47 -51.03
N ARG A 198 39.42 -32.74 -50.89
CA ARG A 198 39.90 -34.11 -50.69
C ARG A 198 39.49 -34.60 -49.31
N GLY A 199 38.65 -35.64 -49.28
CA GLY A 199 38.29 -36.32 -48.04
C GLY A 199 39.45 -37.18 -47.51
N PRO A 200 39.27 -37.83 -46.34
CA PRO A 200 40.29 -38.69 -45.74
C PRO A 200 40.77 -39.86 -46.63
N GLY A 201 39.97 -40.25 -47.64
CA GLY A 201 40.30 -41.29 -48.63
C GLY A 201 40.94 -40.77 -49.93
N GLY A 202 41.26 -39.48 -50.05
CA GLY A 202 41.94 -38.89 -51.22
C GLY A 202 41.03 -38.41 -52.37
N GLU A 203 39.76 -38.80 -52.37
CA GLU A 203 38.74 -38.40 -53.36
C GLU A 203 38.17 -37.00 -53.08
N LEU A 204 37.76 -36.30 -54.14
CA LEU A 204 37.03 -35.04 -54.05
C LEU A 204 35.58 -35.28 -53.60
N ARG A 205 35.17 -34.60 -52.53
CA ARG A 205 33.83 -34.71 -51.94
C ARG A 205 33.27 -33.34 -51.63
N LEU A 206 31.94 -33.23 -51.68
CA LEU A 206 31.26 -32.01 -51.26
C LEU A 206 31.53 -31.74 -49.79
N PHE A 207 31.85 -30.48 -49.47
CA PHE A 207 32.03 -30.01 -48.12
C PHE A 207 31.32 -28.68 -47.87
N LEU A 208 30.97 -28.46 -46.62
CA LEU A 208 30.42 -27.22 -46.08
C LEU A 208 31.33 -26.74 -44.93
N ALA A 209 31.98 -25.60 -45.11
CA ALA A 209 32.77 -24.94 -44.05
C ALA A 209 31.87 -23.98 -43.27
N MET A 210 31.89 -24.07 -41.95
CA MET A 210 31.04 -23.29 -41.05
C MET A 210 31.79 -22.87 -39.77
N LYS A 211 31.19 -21.98 -38.97
CA LYS A 211 31.76 -21.58 -37.67
C LYS A 211 31.93 -22.80 -36.76
N ARG A 212 33.14 -22.96 -36.19
CA ARG A 212 33.37 -23.91 -35.09
C ARG A 212 32.85 -23.31 -33.78
N ILE A 213 31.81 -23.93 -33.23
CA ILE A 213 31.25 -23.54 -31.93
C ILE A 213 31.94 -24.37 -30.85
N ARG A 214 32.57 -23.69 -29.89
CA ARG A 214 33.29 -24.36 -28.79
C ARG A 214 32.34 -24.50 -27.61
N GLY A 215 31.79 -25.70 -27.44
CA GLY A 215 30.73 -25.94 -26.46
C GLY A 215 30.21 -27.37 -26.47
N ARG A 216 29.06 -27.55 -25.85
CA ARG A 216 28.28 -28.80 -25.86
C ARG A 216 26.97 -28.58 -26.60
N ASP A 217 26.37 -29.64 -27.12
CA ASP A 217 24.98 -29.54 -27.55
C ASP A 217 24.02 -29.50 -26.33
N LEU A 218 22.83 -28.94 -26.51
CA LEU A 218 21.86 -28.78 -25.43
C LEU A 218 21.38 -30.14 -24.88
N GLY A 219 21.42 -31.21 -25.69
CA GLY A 219 21.13 -32.57 -25.25
C GLY A 219 22.13 -33.07 -24.21
N GLN A 220 23.43 -32.91 -24.48
CA GLN A 220 24.51 -33.22 -23.54
C GLN A 220 24.42 -32.38 -22.25
N VAL A 221 23.96 -31.12 -22.35
CA VAL A 221 23.73 -30.27 -21.18
C VAL A 221 22.57 -30.81 -20.32
N ILE A 222 21.45 -31.16 -20.95
CA ILE A 222 20.29 -31.75 -20.27
C ILE A 222 20.68 -33.06 -19.58
N GLU A 223 21.44 -33.93 -20.25
CA GLU A 223 21.91 -35.22 -19.70
C GLU A 223 22.87 -35.02 -18.51
N ALA A 224 23.80 -34.07 -18.59
CA ALA A 224 24.68 -33.71 -17.48
C ALA A 224 23.88 -33.20 -16.27
N CYS A 225 22.84 -32.37 -16.49
CA CYS A 225 21.96 -31.94 -15.42
C CYS A 225 21.11 -33.10 -14.84
N ALA A 226 20.62 -34.01 -15.69
CA ALA A 226 19.83 -35.16 -15.28
C ALA A 226 20.62 -36.15 -14.41
N SER A 227 21.89 -36.43 -14.77
CA SER A 227 22.77 -37.40 -14.11
C SER A 227 23.21 -37.00 -12.70
N GLY A 228 22.93 -35.77 -12.26
CA GLY A 228 23.19 -35.32 -10.91
C GLY A 228 24.54 -34.64 -10.71
N ASP A 229 25.22 -34.24 -11.78
CA ASP A 229 26.41 -33.39 -11.74
C ASP A 229 26.06 -32.01 -11.16
N SER A 230 26.46 -31.77 -9.91
CA SER A 230 26.21 -30.50 -9.21
C SER A 230 26.85 -29.31 -9.93
N SER A 231 28.01 -29.50 -10.57
CA SER A 231 28.72 -28.45 -11.28
C SER A 231 28.01 -28.04 -12.57
N ALA A 232 27.40 -29.02 -13.26
CA ALA A 232 26.57 -28.75 -14.43
C ALA A 232 25.31 -27.97 -14.06
N ARG A 233 24.65 -28.30 -12.93
CA ARG A 233 23.43 -27.61 -12.47
C ARG A 233 23.69 -26.19 -11.97
N GLU A 234 24.83 -25.94 -11.35
CA GLU A 234 25.25 -24.58 -10.97
C GLU A 234 25.55 -23.73 -12.21
N ARG A 235 26.27 -24.31 -13.19
CA ARG A 235 26.61 -23.65 -14.46
C ARG A 235 25.41 -23.37 -15.35
N TRP A 236 24.43 -24.27 -15.36
CA TRP A 236 23.22 -24.21 -16.19
C TRP A 236 21.97 -23.97 -15.34
N SER A 237 21.90 -22.78 -14.75
CA SER A 237 20.71 -22.33 -14.03
C SER A 237 19.49 -22.23 -14.95
N ARG A 238 18.29 -22.27 -14.37
CA ARG A 238 17.04 -22.07 -15.14
C ARG A 238 17.08 -20.81 -15.99
N GLY A 239 17.56 -19.69 -15.44
CA GLY A 239 17.66 -18.43 -16.17
C GLY A 239 18.54 -18.53 -17.43
N ARG A 240 19.70 -19.20 -17.32
CA ARG A 240 20.59 -19.42 -18.47
C ARG A 240 19.94 -20.31 -19.53
N LEU A 241 19.26 -21.38 -19.11
CA LEU A 241 18.59 -22.29 -20.03
C LEU A 241 17.38 -21.64 -20.72
N LEU A 242 16.64 -20.77 -20.02
CA LEU A 242 15.58 -19.95 -20.62
C LEU A 242 16.16 -18.97 -21.65
N GLY A 243 17.32 -18.34 -21.36
CA GLY A 243 18.04 -17.51 -22.33
C GLY A 243 18.41 -18.27 -23.60
N VAL A 244 18.89 -19.51 -23.47
CA VAL A 244 19.15 -20.39 -24.63
C VAL A 244 17.88 -20.62 -25.46
N VAL A 245 16.75 -20.91 -24.81
CA VAL A 245 15.47 -21.09 -25.53
C VAL A 245 15.02 -19.80 -26.22
N GLN A 246 15.17 -18.65 -25.57
CA GLN A 246 14.87 -17.34 -26.14
C GLN A 246 15.71 -17.04 -27.39
N ASP A 247 17.01 -17.34 -27.38
CA ASP A 247 17.92 -17.19 -28.52
C ASP A 247 17.47 -18.06 -29.70
N ILE A 248 17.12 -19.33 -29.44
CA ILE A 248 16.64 -20.27 -30.47
C ILE A 248 15.31 -19.77 -31.06
N CYS A 249 14.38 -19.29 -30.24
CA CYS A 249 13.12 -18.72 -30.73
C CYS A 249 13.36 -17.55 -31.70
N LEU A 250 14.33 -16.66 -31.41
CA LEU A 250 14.71 -15.57 -32.31
C LEU A 250 15.34 -16.09 -33.61
N GLY A 251 16.23 -17.08 -33.54
CA GLY A 251 16.84 -17.70 -34.72
C GLY A 251 15.80 -18.37 -35.62
N VAL A 252 14.85 -19.09 -35.06
CA VAL A 252 13.76 -19.74 -35.79
C VAL A 252 12.80 -18.71 -36.38
N ALA A 253 12.41 -17.69 -35.62
CA ALA A 253 11.58 -16.59 -36.13
C ALA A 253 12.23 -15.88 -37.33
N TYR A 254 13.55 -15.67 -37.27
CA TYR A 254 14.31 -15.13 -38.39
C TYR A 254 14.26 -16.04 -39.62
N ALA A 255 14.45 -17.35 -39.46
CA ALA A 255 14.35 -18.30 -40.57
C ALA A 255 12.94 -18.34 -41.19
N HIS A 256 11.89 -18.31 -40.35
CA HIS A 256 10.50 -18.22 -40.79
C HIS A 256 10.24 -16.95 -41.61
N SER A 257 10.82 -15.81 -41.22
CA SER A 257 10.72 -14.55 -41.99
C SER A 257 11.36 -14.63 -43.38
N ARG A 258 12.26 -15.62 -43.60
CA ARG A 258 12.88 -15.93 -44.89
C ARG A 258 12.17 -17.09 -45.62
N GLY A 259 11.02 -17.53 -45.14
CA GLY A 259 10.25 -18.62 -45.71
C GLY A 259 10.89 -19.99 -45.52
N VAL A 260 11.73 -20.18 -44.50
CA VAL A 260 12.41 -21.46 -44.22
C VAL A 260 11.88 -22.07 -42.92
N ILE A 261 11.36 -23.30 -42.99
CA ILE A 261 10.90 -24.10 -41.84
C ILE A 261 11.94 -25.19 -41.56
N HIS A 262 12.33 -25.41 -40.30
CA HIS A 262 13.43 -26.30 -39.92
C HIS A 262 13.06 -27.79 -39.89
N ARG A 263 11.88 -28.16 -39.33
CA ARG A 263 11.32 -29.54 -39.28
C ARG A 263 12.07 -30.60 -38.46
N ASP A 264 13.19 -30.27 -37.81
CA ASP A 264 13.95 -31.20 -36.93
C ASP A 264 14.63 -30.47 -35.78
N LEU A 265 13.93 -29.51 -35.17
CA LEU A 265 14.41 -28.84 -33.97
C LEU A 265 14.40 -29.81 -32.79
N LYS A 266 15.57 -29.98 -32.17
CA LYS A 266 15.78 -30.83 -30.98
C LYS A 266 17.04 -30.39 -30.23
N PRO A 267 17.22 -30.78 -28.96
CA PRO A 267 18.37 -30.33 -28.17
C PRO A 267 19.74 -30.65 -28.79
N SER A 268 19.90 -31.79 -29.48
CA SER A 268 21.19 -32.12 -30.11
C SER A 268 21.51 -31.28 -31.37
N ASN A 269 20.55 -30.52 -31.88
CA ASN A 269 20.73 -29.58 -32.99
C ASN A 269 20.96 -28.14 -32.50
N VAL A 270 21.20 -27.95 -31.20
CA VAL A 270 21.48 -26.64 -30.60
C VAL A 270 22.82 -26.71 -29.89
N MET A 271 23.78 -25.91 -30.32
CA MET A 271 25.04 -25.73 -29.61
C MET A 271 24.95 -24.60 -28.59
N VAL A 272 25.54 -24.84 -27.43
CA VAL A 272 25.72 -23.83 -26.39
C VAL A 272 27.20 -23.73 -26.03
N GLY A 273 27.80 -22.58 -26.31
CA GLY A 273 29.22 -22.34 -26.12
C GLY A 273 29.57 -21.84 -24.71
N GLU A 274 30.87 -21.85 -24.43
CA GLU A 274 31.41 -21.56 -23.08
C GLU A 274 31.08 -20.14 -22.60
N PHE A 275 31.01 -19.18 -23.52
CA PHE A 275 30.74 -17.77 -23.25
C PHE A 275 29.28 -17.35 -23.50
N GLY A 276 28.35 -18.31 -23.53
CA GLY A 276 26.92 -18.03 -23.70
C GLY A 276 26.48 -17.84 -25.16
N GLU A 277 27.30 -18.22 -26.13
CA GLU A 277 26.84 -18.33 -27.52
C GLU A 277 25.83 -19.47 -27.67
N THR A 278 24.70 -19.21 -28.31
CA THR A 278 23.69 -20.22 -28.68
C THR A 278 23.62 -20.28 -30.19
N ALA A 279 23.61 -21.47 -30.80
CA ALA A 279 23.39 -21.58 -32.24
C ALA A 279 22.68 -22.87 -32.67
N ILE A 280 21.76 -22.72 -33.61
CA ILE A 280 21.03 -23.80 -34.27
C ILE A 280 21.91 -24.40 -35.36
N LEU A 281 21.97 -25.73 -35.37
CA LEU A 281 22.68 -26.56 -36.33
C LEU A 281 21.69 -27.33 -37.24
N ASP A 282 22.21 -27.89 -38.33
CA ASP A 282 21.59 -28.93 -39.17
C ASP A 282 20.24 -28.55 -39.82
N TRP A 283 20.31 -27.79 -40.92
CA TRP A 283 19.15 -27.42 -41.76
C TRP A 283 18.79 -28.52 -42.77
N GLY A 284 19.28 -29.75 -42.59
CA GLY A 284 19.18 -30.83 -43.57
C GLY A 284 17.76 -31.36 -43.82
N LEU A 285 16.77 -30.96 -43.02
CA LEU A 285 15.33 -31.24 -43.21
C LEU A 285 14.52 -29.99 -43.55
N ALA A 286 15.18 -28.84 -43.72
CA ALA A 286 14.49 -27.59 -43.89
C ALA A 286 13.81 -27.49 -45.26
N VAL A 287 12.66 -26.82 -45.29
CA VAL A 287 11.88 -26.58 -46.50
C VAL A 287 11.58 -25.10 -46.70
N GLU A 288 11.54 -24.69 -47.97
CA GLU A 288 11.02 -23.38 -48.36
C GLU A 288 9.49 -23.46 -48.44
N VAL A 289 8.82 -22.48 -47.84
CA VAL A 289 7.35 -22.36 -47.87
C VAL A 289 6.89 -22.24 -49.33
N GLY A 290 6.02 -23.15 -49.78
CA GLY A 290 5.49 -23.20 -51.15
C GLY A 290 6.27 -24.10 -52.12
N ALA A 291 7.33 -24.78 -51.69
CA ALA A 291 8.04 -25.76 -52.52
C ALA A 291 7.27 -27.09 -52.59
N VAL A 292 6.93 -27.55 -53.79
CA VAL A 292 6.38 -28.91 -54.02
C VAL A 292 7.53 -29.91 -53.90
N GLU A 293 7.55 -30.71 -52.84
CA GLU A 293 8.50 -31.83 -52.74
C GLU A 293 8.06 -32.97 -53.69
N PRO A 294 8.97 -33.48 -54.55
CA PRO A 294 8.65 -34.63 -55.38
C PRO A 294 8.46 -35.87 -54.48
N LYS A 295 7.34 -36.58 -54.66
CA LYS A 295 7.12 -37.88 -54.00
C LYS A 295 8.16 -38.88 -54.54
N PRO A 296 9.01 -39.49 -53.70
CA PRO A 296 9.95 -40.49 -54.17
C PRO A 296 9.22 -41.77 -54.58
N GLU A 297 9.52 -42.30 -55.76
CA GLU A 297 9.05 -43.60 -56.21
C GLU A 297 9.86 -44.72 -55.55
N GLY A 298 9.13 -45.65 -54.91
CA GLY A 298 9.53 -46.96 -54.36
C GLY A 298 11.00 -47.33 -54.23
N GLY A 299 11.51 -47.35 -52.99
CA GLY A 299 12.77 -48.05 -52.63
C GLY A 299 12.84 -48.41 -51.14
N THR A 300 13.19 -49.66 -50.80
CA THR A 300 13.21 -50.18 -49.43
C THR A 300 14.49 -49.79 -48.66
N ARG A 301 14.36 -49.20 -47.46
CA ARG A 301 15.47 -49.09 -46.49
C ARG A 301 15.02 -49.44 -45.08
N ARG A 302 15.67 -50.44 -44.48
CA ARG A 302 15.55 -50.84 -43.06
C ARG A 302 16.42 -49.94 -42.17
N VAL A 303 15.86 -49.48 -41.06
CA VAL A 303 16.57 -48.79 -39.96
C VAL A 303 17.66 -49.72 -39.38
N ARG A 304 18.90 -49.23 -39.23
CA ARG A 304 19.95 -49.92 -38.46
C ARG A 304 19.77 -49.59 -36.97
N LYS A 305 19.96 -50.59 -36.12
CA LYS A 305 19.87 -50.48 -34.65
C LYS A 305 20.88 -49.42 -34.16
N GLY A 306 20.40 -48.28 -33.65
CA GLY A 306 21.23 -47.21 -33.07
C GLY A 306 20.96 -45.78 -33.58
N ASP A 307 20.21 -45.58 -34.67
CA ASP A 307 19.84 -44.23 -35.15
C ASP A 307 18.55 -43.72 -34.49
N THR A 308 18.58 -42.49 -33.95
CA THR A 308 17.45 -41.79 -33.28
C THR A 308 16.56 -40.98 -34.24
N THR A 309 16.86 -41.03 -35.54
CA THR A 309 16.13 -40.29 -36.58
C THR A 309 15.35 -41.29 -37.42
N LEU A 310 14.03 -41.11 -37.48
CA LEU A 310 13.13 -42.00 -38.22
C LEU A 310 12.97 -41.48 -39.66
N VAL A 311 13.10 -42.39 -40.63
CA VAL A 311 12.82 -42.14 -42.05
C VAL A 311 11.93 -43.29 -42.52
N THR A 312 10.67 -43.02 -42.86
CA THR A 312 9.70 -44.06 -43.27
C THR A 312 9.72 -44.33 -44.77
N LEU A 313 9.23 -45.53 -45.16
CA LEU A 313 9.21 -46.13 -46.50
C LEU A 313 8.59 -45.27 -47.62
N ALA A 314 7.85 -44.21 -47.29
CA ALA A 314 7.18 -43.31 -48.24
C ALA A 314 7.78 -41.89 -48.26
N GLY A 315 8.87 -41.64 -47.53
CA GLY A 315 9.47 -40.29 -47.40
C GLY A 315 8.62 -39.27 -46.63
N SER A 316 7.43 -39.65 -46.15
CA SER A 316 6.44 -38.74 -45.55
C SER A 316 6.70 -38.39 -44.08
N ILE A 317 7.44 -39.22 -43.33
CA ILE A 317 7.76 -38.97 -41.92
C ILE A 317 9.28 -38.94 -41.77
N LEU A 318 9.79 -37.76 -41.41
CA LEU A 318 11.21 -37.46 -41.21
C LEU A 318 11.39 -36.72 -39.87
N GLY A 319 12.40 -37.09 -39.07
CA GLY A 319 12.79 -36.36 -37.85
C GLY A 319 12.91 -37.24 -36.59
N THR A 320 13.05 -36.62 -35.42
CA THR A 320 13.10 -37.30 -34.11
C THR A 320 11.71 -37.30 -33.42
N PRO A 321 11.01 -38.45 -33.30
CA PRO A 321 9.63 -38.51 -32.82
C PRO A 321 9.35 -37.82 -31.48
N ALA A 322 10.31 -37.80 -30.55
CA ALA A 322 10.13 -37.21 -29.22
C ALA A 322 9.98 -35.67 -29.21
N TYR A 323 10.31 -34.99 -30.31
CA TYR A 323 10.20 -33.53 -30.47
C TYR A 323 9.33 -33.15 -31.69
N MET A 324 8.74 -34.16 -32.35
CA MET A 324 8.02 -34.03 -33.60
C MET A 324 6.57 -33.58 -33.36
N PRO A 325 6.05 -32.61 -34.13
CA PRO A 325 4.66 -32.20 -34.01
C PRO A 325 3.69 -33.26 -34.56
N PRO A 326 2.42 -33.30 -34.10
CA PRO A 326 1.41 -34.28 -34.54
C PRO A 326 1.21 -34.36 -36.05
N GLU A 327 1.12 -33.22 -36.75
CA GLU A 327 0.96 -33.18 -38.20
C GLU A 327 2.12 -33.83 -38.97
N GLN A 328 3.35 -33.72 -38.45
CA GLN A 328 4.53 -34.37 -39.01
C GLN A 328 4.57 -35.87 -38.69
N ALA A 329 4.10 -36.26 -37.49
CA ALA A 329 3.95 -37.66 -37.11
C ALA A 329 2.85 -38.37 -37.91
N ASP A 330 1.84 -37.66 -38.39
CA ASP A 330 0.79 -38.16 -39.29
C ASP A 330 1.23 -38.23 -40.76
N GLY A 331 2.36 -37.62 -41.11
CA GLY A 331 2.83 -37.52 -42.49
C GLY A 331 2.03 -36.54 -43.36
N ARG A 332 1.32 -35.58 -42.73
CA ARG A 332 0.55 -34.51 -43.40
C ARG A 332 1.48 -33.36 -43.76
N LEU A 333 2.29 -33.56 -44.80
CA LEU A 333 3.33 -32.61 -45.21
C LEU A 333 2.76 -31.25 -45.65
N GLU A 334 1.55 -31.27 -46.22
CA GLU A 334 0.77 -30.09 -46.63
C GLU A 334 0.34 -29.19 -45.46
N ASP A 335 0.33 -29.73 -44.23
CA ASP A 335 -0.08 -29.01 -43.03
C ASP A 335 1.08 -28.36 -42.29
N LEU A 336 2.33 -28.58 -42.73
CA LEU A 336 3.53 -28.06 -42.08
C LEU A 336 3.72 -26.57 -42.34
N ASP A 337 3.76 -25.79 -41.27
CA ASP A 337 4.02 -24.35 -41.29
C ASP A 337 4.97 -23.92 -40.15
N ALA A 338 5.13 -22.62 -39.94
CA ALA A 338 5.95 -22.05 -38.87
C ALA A 338 5.57 -22.60 -37.47
N ARG A 339 4.30 -22.97 -37.25
CA ARG A 339 3.78 -23.47 -35.97
C ARG A 339 4.18 -24.92 -35.70
N SER A 340 4.65 -25.65 -36.71
CA SER A 340 5.28 -26.96 -36.54
C SER A 340 6.62 -26.82 -35.82
N ASP A 341 7.44 -25.83 -36.16
CA ASP A 341 8.68 -25.54 -35.43
C ASP A 341 8.41 -24.96 -34.03
N VAL A 342 7.32 -24.19 -33.84
CA VAL A 342 6.87 -23.72 -32.51
C VAL A 342 6.60 -24.88 -31.55
N TYR A 343 5.98 -25.96 -32.03
CA TYR A 343 5.79 -27.17 -31.22
C TYR A 343 7.14 -27.76 -30.77
N SER A 344 8.10 -27.88 -31.70
CA SER A 344 9.43 -28.40 -31.38
C SER A 344 10.21 -27.49 -30.43
N LEU A 345 10.04 -26.16 -30.52
CA LEU A 345 10.56 -25.21 -29.52
C LEU A 345 9.93 -25.42 -28.15
N GLY A 346 8.62 -25.64 -28.09
CA GLY A 346 7.90 -26.03 -26.87
C GLY A 346 8.43 -27.34 -26.27
N ALA A 347 8.72 -28.32 -27.12
CA ALA A 347 9.32 -29.60 -26.72
C ALA A 347 10.74 -29.46 -26.18
N ILE A 348 11.55 -28.55 -26.73
CA ILE A 348 12.89 -28.20 -26.20
C ILE A 348 12.75 -27.53 -24.83
N LEU A 349 11.83 -26.56 -24.68
CA LEU A 349 11.57 -25.91 -23.40
C LEU A 349 11.08 -26.92 -22.34
N TYR A 350 10.22 -27.85 -22.71
CA TYR A 350 9.81 -28.97 -21.86
C TYR A 350 11.02 -29.76 -21.35
N ALA A 351 11.93 -30.13 -22.26
CA ALA A 351 13.10 -30.93 -21.92
C ALA A 351 14.09 -30.18 -21.02
N VAL A 352 14.24 -28.87 -21.24
CA VAL A 352 15.01 -27.98 -20.35
C VAL A 352 14.42 -27.92 -18.95
N LEU A 353 13.09 -27.84 -18.81
CA LEU A 353 12.41 -27.68 -17.52
C LEU A 353 12.28 -28.97 -16.71
N THR A 354 12.26 -30.12 -17.39
CA THR A 354 12.01 -31.44 -16.77
C THR A 354 13.23 -32.36 -16.77
N TRP A 355 14.28 -32.00 -17.52
CA TRP A 355 15.42 -32.84 -17.89
C TRP A 355 15.06 -34.13 -18.66
N GLN A 356 13.87 -34.19 -19.26
CA GLN A 356 13.35 -35.34 -20.00
C GLN A 356 12.59 -34.87 -21.24
N SER A 357 12.58 -35.66 -22.32
CA SER A 357 11.72 -35.35 -23.46
C SER A 357 10.23 -35.38 -23.07
N PRO A 358 9.38 -34.61 -23.76
CA PRO A 358 7.94 -34.60 -23.48
C PRO A 358 7.29 -35.97 -23.71
N VAL A 359 7.77 -36.71 -24.71
CA VAL A 359 7.39 -38.09 -24.99
C VAL A 359 8.51 -39.02 -24.56
N VAL A 360 8.17 -40.00 -23.70
CA VAL A 360 9.09 -41.04 -23.22
C VAL A 360 8.59 -42.37 -23.75
N ALA A 361 9.37 -43.01 -24.62
CA ALA A 361 9.03 -44.27 -25.27
C ALA A 361 10.30 -45.12 -25.45
N ALA A 362 10.15 -46.45 -25.46
CA ALA A 362 11.28 -47.36 -25.66
C ALA A 362 11.63 -47.51 -27.15
N THR A 363 10.67 -47.27 -28.05
CA THR A 363 10.85 -47.32 -29.50
C THR A 363 10.32 -46.07 -30.20
N ALA A 364 10.84 -45.80 -31.41
CA ALA A 364 10.38 -44.69 -32.23
C ALA A 364 8.91 -44.82 -32.66
N GLU A 365 8.41 -46.06 -32.79
CA GLU A 365 7.02 -46.36 -33.13
C GLU A 365 6.06 -46.07 -31.97
N GLU A 366 6.44 -46.45 -30.75
CA GLU A 366 5.72 -46.07 -29.52
C GLU A 366 5.65 -44.55 -29.35
N ALA A 367 6.77 -43.84 -29.62
CA ALA A 367 6.80 -42.38 -29.55
C ALA A 367 5.81 -41.74 -30.53
N LEU A 368 5.72 -42.26 -31.77
CA LEU A 368 4.74 -41.78 -32.75
C LEU A 368 3.30 -41.99 -32.27
N VAL A 369 2.99 -43.13 -31.66
CA VAL A 369 1.65 -43.38 -31.09
C VAL A 369 1.34 -42.35 -30.01
N THR A 370 2.27 -42.05 -29.10
CA THR A 370 2.07 -41.06 -28.04
C THR A 370 1.89 -39.64 -28.58
N VAL A 371 2.66 -39.24 -29.59
CA VAL A 371 2.48 -37.93 -30.25
C VAL A 371 1.10 -37.82 -30.88
N ARG A 372 0.63 -38.89 -31.54
CA ARG A 372 -0.68 -38.94 -32.22
C ARG A 372 -1.88 -38.92 -31.26
N THR A 373 -1.72 -39.32 -30.01
CA THR A 373 -2.82 -39.23 -29.03
C THR A 373 -2.97 -37.83 -28.42
N GLY A 374 -1.95 -36.97 -28.54
CA GLY A 374 -1.97 -35.61 -27.99
C GLY A 374 -1.99 -35.51 -26.46
N LEU A 375 -1.81 -36.63 -25.75
CA LEU A 375 -1.83 -36.69 -24.30
C LEU A 375 -0.45 -36.35 -23.72
N LEU A 376 -0.24 -35.07 -23.43
CA LEU A 376 0.97 -34.58 -22.79
C LEU A 376 0.70 -34.18 -21.33
N GLU A 377 1.59 -34.62 -20.44
CA GLU A 377 1.63 -34.17 -19.05
C GLU A 377 2.34 -32.82 -18.95
N THR A 378 1.88 -31.91 -18.08
CA THR A 378 2.54 -30.62 -17.84
C THR A 378 3.96 -30.78 -17.26
N PRO A 379 4.89 -29.84 -17.52
CA PRO A 379 6.22 -29.87 -16.90
C PRO A 379 6.19 -29.96 -15.36
N SER A 380 5.33 -29.19 -14.69
CA SER A 380 5.22 -29.23 -13.23
C SER A 380 4.74 -30.59 -12.69
N ASP A 381 3.78 -31.23 -13.35
CA ASP A 381 3.29 -32.56 -13.01
C ASP A 381 4.41 -33.61 -13.16
N ARG A 382 5.18 -33.55 -14.26
CA ARG A 382 6.31 -34.46 -14.48
C ARG A 382 7.40 -34.30 -13.42
N VAL A 383 7.75 -33.05 -13.08
CA VAL A 383 8.74 -32.78 -12.02
C VAL A 383 8.24 -33.28 -10.67
N ARG A 384 6.95 -33.10 -10.36
CA ARG A 384 6.32 -33.62 -9.13
C ARG A 384 6.38 -35.15 -9.08
N ARG A 385 6.00 -35.85 -10.15
CA ARG A 385 6.08 -37.32 -10.24
C ARG A 385 7.52 -37.82 -10.07
N THR A 386 8.47 -37.22 -10.77
CA THR A 386 9.90 -37.59 -10.68
C THR A 386 10.41 -37.51 -9.24
N ARG A 387 9.99 -36.48 -8.48
CA ARG A 387 10.31 -36.37 -7.04
C ARG A 387 9.62 -37.43 -6.19
N GLN A 388 8.34 -37.73 -6.45
CA GLN A 388 7.59 -38.76 -5.73
C GLN A 388 8.20 -40.15 -5.90
N GLU A 389 8.80 -40.43 -7.06
CA GLU A 389 9.52 -41.68 -7.34
C GLU A 389 10.93 -41.71 -6.72
N GLY A 390 11.28 -40.74 -5.88
CA GLY A 390 12.61 -40.65 -5.24
C GLY A 390 13.75 -40.30 -6.19
N ARG A 391 13.45 -39.94 -7.44
CA ARG A 391 14.44 -39.53 -8.44
C ARG A 391 14.78 -38.04 -8.26
N ARG A 392 16.02 -37.67 -8.56
CA ARG A 392 16.44 -36.26 -8.55
C ARG A 392 15.74 -35.51 -9.68
N ALA A 393 15.02 -34.44 -9.35
CA ALA A 393 14.28 -33.62 -10.31
C ALA A 393 14.76 -32.15 -10.31
N PRO A 394 14.46 -31.37 -11.36
CA PRO A 394 14.68 -29.93 -11.41
C PRO A 394 13.97 -29.17 -10.28
N VAL A 395 14.28 -27.87 -10.12
CA VAL A 395 13.52 -26.92 -9.29
C VAL A 395 12.04 -26.84 -9.72
N PRO A 396 11.08 -26.54 -8.80
CA PRO A 396 9.65 -26.55 -9.12
C PRO A 396 9.31 -25.60 -10.27
N VAL A 397 8.57 -26.06 -11.27
CA VAL A 397 8.19 -25.25 -12.45
C VAL A 397 7.04 -24.32 -12.08
N PRO A 398 7.15 -23.00 -12.32
CA PRO A 398 6.04 -22.05 -12.13
C PRO A 398 4.90 -22.29 -13.13
N PRO A 399 3.63 -22.04 -12.74
CA PRO A 399 2.46 -22.24 -13.61
C PRO A 399 2.51 -21.46 -14.94
N GLU A 400 3.20 -20.32 -14.95
CA GLU A 400 3.38 -19.50 -16.14
C GLU A 400 4.21 -20.23 -17.20
N LEU A 401 5.26 -20.97 -16.79
CA LEU A 401 6.06 -21.78 -17.71
C LEU A 401 5.31 -23.02 -18.19
N ASP A 402 4.46 -23.63 -17.36
CA ASP A 402 3.56 -24.69 -17.83
C ASP A 402 2.66 -24.16 -18.95
N SER A 403 2.06 -22.98 -18.73
CA SER A 403 1.16 -22.37 -19.71
C SER A 403 1.86 -22.10 -21.05
N ILE A 404 3.10 -21.58 -21.02
CA ILE A 404 3.90 -21.34 -22.22
C ILE A 404 4.22 -22.65 -22.96
N VAL A 405 4.68 -23.67 -22.24
CA VAL A 405 5.00 -24.98 -22.83
C VAL A 405 3.76 -25.65 -23.43
N MET A 406 2.66 -25.69 -22.67
CA MET A 406 1.44 -26.37 -23.09
C MET A 406 0.76 -25.65 -24.26
N ARG A 407 0.85 -24.32 -24.33
CA ARG A 407 0.38 -23.56 -25.50
C ARG A 407 1.26 -23.83 -26.72
N ALA A 408 2.58 -23.79 -26.60
CA ALA A 408 3.48 -24.09 -27.72
C ALA A 408 3.27 -25.52 -28.26
N MET A 409 3.01 -26.48 -27.37
CA MET A 409 2.81 -27.89 -27.68
C MET A 409 1.33 -28.32 -27.85
N ALA A 410 0.41 -27.37 -28.08
CA ALA A 410 -1.00 -27.70 -28.27
C ALA A 410 -1.19 -28.68 -29.45
N TYR A 411 -2.09 -29.66 -29.29
CA TYR A 411 -2.29 -30.71 -30.30
C TYR A 411 -2.71 -30.13 -31.65
N ARG A 412 -3.71 -29.23 -31.65
CA ARG A 412 -4.12 -28.47 -32.84
C ARG A 412 -3.15 -27.32 -33.07
N ARG A 413 -2.76 -27.11 -34.33
CA ARG A 413 -1.81 -26.05 -34.70
C ARG A 413 -2.37 -24.64 -34.46
N GLU A 414 -3.68 -24.47 -34.56
CA GLU A 414 -4.36 -23.18 -34.38
C GLU A 414 -4.34 -22.68 -32.93
N ASP A 415 -4.20 -23.60 -31.97
CA ASP A 415 -4.14 -23.29 -30.54
C ASP A 415 -2.72 -22.92 -30.07
N ARG A 416 -1.72 -23.06 -30.94
CA ARG A 416 -0.31 -22.73 -30.66
C ARG A 416 -0.05 -21.22 -30.78
N TYR A 417 1.16 -20.79 -30.40
CA TYR A 417 1.63 -19.45 -30.78
C TYR A 417 1.65 -19.32 -32.29
N ALA A 418 1.25 -18.14 -32.80
CA ALA A 418 1.20 -17.90 -34.23
C ALA A 418 2.60 -17.89 -34.86
N SER A 419 3.63 -17.51 -34.08
CA SER A 419 5.04 -17.49 -34.48
C SER A 419 5.98 -17.84 -33.33
N ALA A 420 7.23 -18.18 -33.67
CA ALA A 420 8.30 -18.35 -32.67
C ALA A 420 8.65 -17.04 -31.93
N LEU A 421 8.37 -15.88 -32.54
CA LEU A 421 8.56 -14.56 -31.91
C LEU A 421 7.54 -14.32 -30.78
N ASP A 422 6.28 -14.73 -30.97
CA ASP A 422 5.25 -14.60 -29.93
C ASP A 422 5.60 -15.44 -28.70
N MET A 423 6.14 -16.64 -28.91
CA MET A 423 6.64 -17.49 -27.83
C MET A 423 7.85 -16.86 -27.11
N HIS A 424 8.77 -16.23 -27.86
CA HIS A 424 9.90 -15.50 -27.28
C HIS A 424 9.46 -14.35 -26.37
N GLN A 425 8.48 -13.55 -26.82
CA GLN A 425 7.94 -12.43 -26.03
C GLN A 425 7.31 -12.92 -24.73
N ASP A 426 6.56 -14.02 -24.75
CA ASP A 426 5.93 -14.58 -23.56
C ASP A 426 6.97 -15.11 -22.56
N LEU A 427 8.04 -15.74 -23.07
CA LEU A 427 9.20 -16.13 -22.27
C LEU A 427 9.97 -14.92 -21.70
N GLN A 428 10.10 -13.84 -22.46
CA GLN A 428 10.75 -12.61 -22.02
C GLN A 428 9.97 -11.94 -20.89
N LEU A 429 8.66 -11.81 -21.01
CA LEU A 429 7.79 -11.27 -19.97
C LEU A 429 7.87 -12.10 -18.66
N PHE A 430 8.01 -13.42 -18.79
CA PHE A 430 8.25 -14.29 -17.65
C PHE A 430 9.62 -14.02 -17.00
N VAL A 431 10.69 -13.92 -17.80
CA VAL A 431 12.06 -13.66 -17.30
C VAL A 431 12.17 -12.28 -16.65
N GLU A 432 11.47 -11.27 -17.17
CA GLU A 432 11.39 -9.92 -16.60
C GLU A 432 10.49 -9.83 -15.35
N GLY A 433 9.75 -10.89 -15.01
CA GLY A 433 8.94 -10.99 -13.79
C GLY A 433 7.66 -10.16 -13.81
N VAL A 434 7.24 -9.64 -14.97
CA VAL A 434 6.10 -8.69 -15.11
C VAL A 434 4.80 -9.31 -14.59
N ARG A 435 4.51 -10.57 -14.93
CA ARG A 435 3.28 -11.25 -14.48
C ARG A 435 3.24 -11.54 -12.98
N ASP A 436 4.39 -11.87 -12.37
CA ASP A 436 4.47 -12.06 -10.92
C ASP A 436 4.29 -10.72 -10.20
N ARG A 437 4.85 -9.65 -10.77
CA ARG A 437 4.68 -8.28 -10.27
C ARG A 437 3.21 -7.85 -10.30
N GLU A 438 2.54 -8.00 -11.44
CA GLU A 438 1.12 -7.68 -11.63
C GLU A 438 0.22 -8.49 -10.69
N ARG A 439 0.49 -9.79 -10.52
CA ARG A 439 -0.25 -10.64 -9.58
C ARG A 439 -0.10 -10.16 -8.15
N ARG A 440 1.13 -9.92 -7.68
CA ARG A 440 1.40 -9.47 -6.30
C ARG A 440 0.82 -8.09 -6.04
N GLU A 441 0.91 -7.19 -7.01
CA GLU A 441 0.29 -5.87 -6.91
C GLU A 441 -1.25 -5.97 -6.84
N SER A 442 -1.86 -6.80 -7.69
CA SER A 442 -3.31 -7.04 -7.65
C SER A 442 -3.77 -7.66 -6.33
N GLU A 443 -3.04 -8.63 -5.81
CA GLU A 443 -3.32 -9.24 -4.51
C GLU A 443 -3.19 -8.21 -3.38
N ALA A 444 -2.13 -7.39 -3.38
CA ALA A 444 -1.96 -6.32 -2.42
C ALA A 444 -3.11 -5.30 -2.48
N ARG A 445 -3.59 -4.93 -3.67
CA ARG A 445 -4.75 -4.04 -3.84
C ARG A 445 -6.02 -4.62 -3.21
N GLN A 446 -6.29 -5.91 -3.36
CA GLN A 446 -7.45 -6.57 -2.74
C GLN A 446 -7.34 -6.54 -1.20
N ARG A 447 -6.14 -6.80 -0.67
CA ARG A 447 -5.86 -6.73 0.77
C ARG A 447 -6.01 -5.31 1.32
N ILE A 448 -5.52 -4.30 0.61
CA ILE A 448 -5.70 -2.89 0.98
C ILE A 448 -7.17 -2.52 1.07
N GLU A 449 -7.98 -2.95 0.10
CA GLU A 449 -9.41 -2.67 0.08
C GLU A 449 -10.13 -3.35 1.26
N ALA A 450 -9.82 -4.61 1.54
CA ALA A 450 -10.33 -5.29 2.73
C ALA A 450 -9.93 -4.58 4.04
N GLY A 451 -8.66 -4.14 4.13
CA GLY A 451 -8.15 -3.35 5.26
C GLY A 451 -8.88 -2.01 5.43
N ARG A 452 -9.19 -1.30 4.34
CA ARG A 452 -9.98 -0.05 4.36
C ARG A 452 -11.39 -0.27 4.89
N GLN A 453 -12.04 -1.36 4.50
CA GLN A 453 -13.38 -1.69 5.00
C GLN A 453 -13.36 -1.95 6.51
N GLN A 454 -12.34 -2.66 7.02
CA GLN A 454 -12.19 -2.87 8.47
C GLN A 454 -11.82 -1.58 9.22
N LEU A 455 -10.98 -0.72 8.64
CA LEU A 455 -10.68 0.60 9.19
C LEU A 455 -11.93 1.48 9.29
N GLU A 456 -12.78 1.48 8.26
CA GLU A 456 -14.05 2.22 8.29
C GLU A 456 -15.00 1.66 9.36
N ARG A 457 -15.09 0.33 9.48
CA ARG A 457 -15.84 -0.32 10.57
C ARG A 457 -15.30 0.10 11.95
N TYR A 458 -13.97 0.14 12.12
CA TYR A 458 -13.34 0.60 13.36
C TYR A 458 -13.68 2.07 13.68
N ARG A 459 -13.70 2.96 12.67
CA ARG A 459 -14.12 4.37 12.83
C ARG A 459 -15.57 4.50 13.29
N GLN A 460 -16.47 3.73 12.68
CA GLN A 460 -17.88 3.72 13.06
C GLN A 460 -18.06 3.24 14.50
N LEU A 461 -17.41 2.12 14.85
CA LEU A 461 -17.45 1.58 16.22
C LEU A 461 -16.85 2.54 17.26
N ASP A 462 -15.76 3.26 16.97
CA ASP A 462 -15.22 4.30 17.88
C ASP A 462 -16.25 5.41 18.16
N THR A 463 -17.02 5.81 17.15
CA THR A 463 -18.08 6.81 17.32
C THR A 463 -19.23 6.27 18.14
N ASP A 464 -19.72 5.07 17.79
CA ASP A 464 -20.86 4.44 18.45
C ASP A 464 -20.54 4.08 19.91
N LEU A 465 -19.32 3.64 20.20
CA LEU A 465 -18.84 3.36 21.56
C LEU A 465 -18.90 4.60 22.44
N ARG A 466 -18.52 5.78 21.93
CA ARG A 466 -18.61 7.03 22.69
C ARG A 466 -20.06 7.39 23.01
N VAL A 467 -20.96 7.25 22.04
CA VAL A 467 -22.39 7.49 22.25
C VAL A 467 -22.96 6.53 23.29
N GLN A 468 -22.63 5.23 23.17
CA GLN A 468 -23.09 4.20 24.09
C GLN A 468 -22.50 4.39 25.50
N ALA A 469 -21.23 4.80 25.62
CA ALA A 469 -20.59 5.12 26.89
C ALA A 469 -21.26 6.33 27.56
N GLY A 470 -21.60 7.37 26.78
CA GLY A 470 -22.36 8.52 27.26
C GLY A 470 -23.74 8.13 27.79
N LEU A 471 -24.46 7.23 27.11
CA LEU A 471 -25.73 6.68 27.60
C LEU A 471 -25.55 5.90 28.91
N CYS A 472 -24.51 5.06 29.02
CA CYS A 472 -24.20 4.37 30.26
C CYS A 472 -23.92 5.33 31.42
N ALA A 473 -23.20 6.44 31.16
CA ALA A 473 -22.91 7.46 32.15
C ALA A 473 -24.18 8.20 32.59
N ASP A 474 -25.05 8.59 31.64
CA ASP A 474 -26.33 9.26 31.93
C ASP A 474 -27.26 8.37 32.76
N LEU A 475 -27.42 7.10 32.38
CA LEU A 475 -28.21 6.13 33.15
C LEU A 475 -27.62 5.89 34.55
N ALA A 476 -26.29 5.79 34.67
CA ALA A 476 -25.62 5.63 35.95
C ALA A 476 -25.77 6.86 36.86
N GLY A 477 -25.87 8.07 36.29
CA GLY A 477 -26.16 9.28 37.04
C GLY A 477 -27.60 9.37 37.54
N LYS A 478 -28.55 8.77 36.81
CA LYS A 478 -29.99 8.77 37.15
C LYS A 478 -30.40 7.64 38.09
N ILE A 479 -29.78 6.46 37.98
CA ILE A 479 -30.15 5.26 38.74
C ILE A 479 -29.21 5.11 39.95
N PRO A 480 -29.70 5.27 41.19
CA PRO A 480 -28.88 5.12 42.38
C PRO A 480 -28.25 3.72 42.49
N THR A 481 -27.04 3.64 43.04
CA THR A 481 -26.37 2.34 43.29
C THR A 481 -27.18 1.43 44.21
N SER A 482 -28.04 2.00 45.06
CA SER A 482 -28.97 1.29 45.96
C SER A 482 -30.30 0.89 45.31
N ALA A 483 -30.56 1.26 44.05
CA ALA A 483 -31.83 0.96 43.39
C ALA A 483 -32.11 -0.56 43.32
N PRO A 484 -33.39 -0.98 43.35
CA PRO A 484 -33.78 -2.37 43.15
C PRO A 484 -33.29 -2.91 41.81
N VAL A 485 -33.18 -4.24 41.71
CA VAL A 485 -32.65 -4.94 40.52
C VAL A 485 -33.39 -4.56 39.24
N GLY A 486 -34.73 -4.54 39.25
CA GLY A 486 -35.54 -4.23 38.06
C GLY A 486 -35.29 -2.82 37.49
N GLU A 487 -35.02 -1.84 38.35
CA GLU A 487 -34.70 -0.47 37.91
C GLU A 487 -33.27 -0.35 37.35
N LYS A 488 -32.39 -1.33 37.61
CA LYS A 488 -31.01 -1.38 37.09
C LYS A 488 -30.87 -2.10 35.76
N GLU A 489 -31.87 -2.86 35.34
CA GLU A 489 -31.84 -3.62 34.08
C GLU A 489 -31.48 -2.76 32.86
N PRO A 490 -32.02 -1.54 32.68
CA PRO A 490 -31.64 -0.68 31.54
C PRO A 490 -30.15 -0.29 31.56
N LEU A 491 -29.60 0.00 32.74
CA LEU A 491 -28.17 0.32 32.90
C LEU A 491 -27.29 -0.89 32.58
N TRP A 492 -27.66 -2.08 33.05
CA TRP A 492 -26.92 -3.31 32.77
C TRP A 492 -26.98 -3.70 31.30
N ALA A 493 -28.16 -3.62 30.67
CA ALA A 493 -28.32 -3.84 29.23
C ALA A 493 -27.46 -2.85 28.41
N ALA A 494 -27.43 -1.57 28.81
CA ALA A 494 -26.58 -0.58 28.16
C ALA A 494 -25.08 -0.90 28.31
N ARG A 495 -24.64 -1.34 29.50
CA ARG A 495 -23.25 -1.75 29.76
C ARG A 495 -22.85 -3.02 29.02
N GLU A 496 -23.74 -3.99 28.93
CA GLU A 496 -23.51 -5.23 28.17
C GLU A 496 -23.33 -4.92 26.69
N LYS A 497 -24.18 -4.04 26.13
CA LYS A 497 -24.02 -3.56 24.75
C LYS A 497 -22.70 -2.80 24.55
N LEU A 498 -22.30 -1.96 25.51
CA LEU A 498 -21.02 -1.25 25.47
C LEU A 498 -19.85 -2.23 25.42
N ARG A 499 -19.85 -3.27 26.27
CA ARG A 499 -18.82 -4.31 26.29
C ARG A 499 -18.74 -5.06 24.97
N ARG A 500 -19.88 -5.48 24.41
CA ARG A 500 -19.90 -6.18 23.12
C ARG A 500 -19.33 -5.32 21.99
N MET A 501 -19.69 -4.04 21.95
CA MET A 501 -19.16 -3.11 20.94
C MET A 501 -17.64 -2.89 21.10
N ASP A 502 -17.12 -2.92 22.34
CA ASP A 502 -15.69 -2.78 22.62
C ASP A 502 -14.92 -4.00 22.07
N GLU A 503 -15.45 -5.21 22.31
CA GLU A 503 -14.93 -6.45 21.72
C GLU A 503 -14.94 -6.41 20.18
N GLU A 504 -16.06 -6.01 19.57
CA GLU A 504 -16.17 -5.85 18.10
C GLU A 504 -15.18 -4.83 17.55
N GLN A 505 -14.89 -3.75 18.29
CA GLN A 505 -13.93 -2.74 17.88
C GLN A 505 -12.49 -3.30 17.91
N VAL A 506 -12.14 -4.07 18.93
CA VAL A 506 -10.83 -4.74 19.03
C VAL A 506 -10.63 -5.73 17.88
N GLU A 507 -11.68 -6.49 17.52
CA GLU A 507 -11.65 -7.39 16.37
C GLU A 507 -11.45 -6.64 15.05
N ALA A 508 -12.20 -5.55 14.82
CA ALA A 508 -12.07 -4.73 13.61
C ALA A 508 -10.66 -4.12 13.48
N TYR A 509 -10.07 -3.65 14.59
CA TYR A 509 -8.69 -3.19 14.63
C TYR A 509 -7.70 -4.31 14.24
N GLY A 510 -7.86 -5.51 14.83
CA GLY A 510 -7.00 -6.65 14.53
C GLY A 510 -7.10 -7.10 13.08
N ALA A 511 -8.31 -7.10 12.51
CA ALA A 511 -8.54 -7.44 11.10
C ALA A 511 -7.91 -6.40 10.16
N ALA A 512 -8.09 -5.10 10.41
CA ALA A 512 -7.46 -4.04 9.61
C ALA A 512 -5.93 -4.14 9.63
N LEU A 513 -5.35 -4.34 10.82
CA LEU A 513 -3.91 -4.53 11.00
C LEU A 513 -3.38 -5.74 10.20
N ALA A 514 -4.12 -6.86 10.23
CA ALA A 514 -3.75 -8.06 9.50
C ALA A 514 -3.79 -7.87 7.98
N GLU A 515 -4.85 -7.26 7.44
CA GLU A 515 -5.00 -7.05 6.00
C GLU A 515 -3.94 -6.09 5.44
N PHE A 516 -3.71 -4.93 6.09
CA PHE A 516 -2.66 -4.03 5.66
C PHE A 516 -1.25 -4.63 5.84
N GLY A 517 -1.02 -5.38 6.93
CA GLY A 517 0.23 -6.09 7.15
C GLY A 517 0.51 -7.13 6.06
N GLN A 518 -0.49 -7.93 5.67
CA GLN A 518 -0.36 -8.90 4.58
C GLN A 518 -0.15 -8.22 3.23
N ALA A 519 -0.79 -7.08 2.97
CA ALA A 519 -0.56 -6.29 1.76
C ALA A 519 0.94 -5.89 1.63
N LEU A 520 1.57 -5.47 2.72
CA LEU A 520 3.00 -5.11 2.74
C LEU A 520 3.94 -6.32 2.63
N VAL A 521 3.51 -7.51 3.07
CA VAL A 521 4.28 -8.75 2.85
C VAL A 521 4.29 -9.13 1.37
N VAL A 522 3.14 -9.02 0.69
CA VAL A 522 3.00 -9.35 -0.73
C VAL A 522 3.64 -8.29 -1.62
N TRP A 523 3.40 -7.01 -1.31
CA TRP A 523 3.92 -5.85 -2.02
C TRP A 523 4.49 -4.82 -1.03
N PRO A 524 5.79 -4.88 -0.73
CA PRO A 524 6.41 -3.96 0.21
C PRO A 524 6.17 -2.50 -0.15
N ASP A 525 6.09 -2.14 -1.42
CA ASP A 525 5.95 -0.74 -1.86
C ASP A 525 4.50 -0.20 -1.85
N ALA A 526 3.57 -0.89 -1.17
CA ALA A 526 2.18 -0.47 -1.03
C ALA A 526 2.05 0.76 -0.09
N MET A 527 2.24 1.96 -0.63
CA MET A 527 2.08 3.21 0.14
C MET A 527 0.69 3.34 0.77
N GLU A 528 -0.35 2.88 0.09
CA GLU A 528 -1.72 2.91 0.60
C GLU A 528 -1.91 2.02 1.84
N ALA A 529 -1.18 0.89 1.93
CA ALA A 529 -1.20 0.03 3.11
C ALA A 529 -0.47 0.68 4.29
N THR A 530 0.68 1.33 4.04
CA THR A 530 1.38 2.09 5.08
C THR A 530 0.53 3.25 5.61
N ASP A 531 -0.21 3.92 4.73
CA ASP A 531 -1.11 5.02 5.10
C ASP A 531 -2.30 4.50 5.93
N GLY A 532 -2.86 3.35 5.56
CA GLY A 532 -3.92 2.69 6.33
C GLY A 532 -3.48 2.30 7.74
N LEU A 533 -2.28 1.71 7.89
CA LEU A 533 -1.69 1.39 9.20
C LEU A 533 -1.41 2.65 10.03
N PHE A 534 -0.86 3.69 9.40
CA PHE A 534 -0.64 4.97 10.06
C PHE A 534 -1.95 5.51 10.63
N GLU A 535 -3.01 5.55 9.84
CA GLU A 535 -4.28 6.04 10.31
C GLU A 535 -4.87 5.21 11.46
N LEU A 536 -4.84 3.88 11.31
CA LEU A 536 -5.32 2.94 12.33
C LEU A 536 -4.60 3.14 13.67
N HIS A 537 -3.27 3.19 13.65
CA HIS A 537 -2.47 3.41 14.85
C HIS A 537 -2.63 4.83 15.40
N MET A 538 -2.79 5.85 14.55
CA MET A 538 -3.01 7.23 14.98
C MET A 538 -4.34 7.41 15.71
N MET A 539 -5.40 6.74 15.28
CA MET A 539 -6.69 6.75 15.98
C MET A 539 -6.55 6.15 17.38
N ARG A 540 -5.93 4.98 17.49
CA ARG A 540 -5.70 4.32 18.77
C ARG A 540 -4.73 5.10 19.66
N LEU A 541 -3.75 5.79 19.07
CA LEU A 541 -2.83 6.66 19.79
C LEU A 541 -3.58 7.84 20.43
N ARG A 542 -4.50 8.48 19.70
CA ARG A 542 -5.36 9.54 20.25
C ARG A 542 -6.24 9.02 21.39
N GLU A 543 -6.66 7.77 21.32
CA GLU A 543 -7.40 7.13 22.42
C GLU A 543 -6.53 6.89 23.64
N ALA A 544 -5.33 6.33 23.47
CA ALA A 544 -4.35 6.18 24.54
C ALA A 544 -4.00 7.54 25.19
N GLU A 545 -3.83 8.59 24.38
CA GLU A 545 -3.60 9.98 24.83
C GLU A 545 -4.78 10.60 25.62
N ARG A 546 -6.01 10.12 25.39
CA ARG A 546 -7.19 10.49 26.18
C ARG A 546 -7.27 9.70 27.48
N LYS A 547 -7.02 8.38 27.42
CA LYS A 547 -6.99 7.47 28.58
C LYS A 547 -5.76 7.68 29.47
N ARG A 548 -4.75 8.42 28.99
CA ARG A 548 -3.42 8.59 29.60
C ARG A 548 -2.68 7.27 29.79
N ASP A 549 -2.88 6.34 28.87
CA ASP A 549 -2.10 5.11 28.87
C ASP A 549 -0.75 5.36 28.22
N ARG A 550 0.21 5.80 29.04
CA ARG A 550 1.55 6.14 28.57
C ARG A 550 2.28 4.94 27.95
N ARG A 551 1.98 3.72 28.40
CA ARG A 551 2.60 2.51 27.88
C ARG A 551 2.10 2.24 26.47
N GLU A 552 0.79 2.31 26.27
CA GLU A 552 0.18 2.12 24.95
C GLU A 552 0.55 3.24 23.97
N GLU A 553 0.61 4.49 24.43
CA GLU A 553 1.11 5.62 23.63
C GLU A 553 2.50 5.34 23.04
N LEU A 554 3.46 4.91 23.88
CA LEU A 554 4.83 4.65 23.44
C LEU A 554 4.90 3.50 22.43
N VAL A 555 4.12 2.43 22.66
CA VAL A 555 4.05 1.28 21.74
C VAL A 555 3.51 1.71 20.38
N LEU A 556 2.40 2.45 20.35
CA LEU A 556 1.76 2.90 19.11
C LEU A 556 2.64 3.89 18.33
N ARG A 557 3.34 4.80 19.03
CA ARG A 557 4.33 5.69 18.41
C ARG A 557 5.43 4.89 17.72
N GLN A 558 5.97 3.86 18.38
CA GLN A 558 6.98 3.01 17.76
C GLN A 558 6.43 2.24 16.55
N GLN A 559 5.20 1.72 16.64
CA GLN A 559 4.53 1.04 15.52
C GLN A 559 4.37 1.95 14.31
N ILE A 560 3.92 3.20 14.50
CA ILE A 560 3.83 4.21 13.44
C ILE A 560 5.19 4.45 12.77
N LEU A 561 6.24 4.59 13.57
CA LEU A 561 7.59 4.84 13.06
C LEU A 561 8.19 3.64 12.32
N ASN A 562 7.80 2.40 12.65
CA ASN A 562 8.26 1.20 11.95
C ASN A 562 7.80 1.16 10.49
N PHE A 563 6.71 1.84 10.15
CA PHE A 563 6.17 1.92 8.78
C PHE A 563 6.38 3.30 8.13
N ASP A 564 7.19 4.17 8.74
CA ASP A 564 7.47 5.50 8.20
C ASP A 564 8.45 5.43 7.03
N ARG A 565 7.99 5.88 5.85
CA ARG A 565 8.79 5.97 4.64
C ARG A 565 9.06 7.43 4.32
N GLY A 566 10.35 7.80 4.27
CA GLY A 566 10.78 9.16 3.94
C GLY A 566 10.48 10.22 5.01
N GLY A 567 10.16 9.82 6.24
CA GLY A 567 9.97 10.74 7.38
C GLY A 567 8.61 11.43 7.43
N ARG A 568 7.67 11.06 6.55
CA ARG A 568 6.34 11.70 6.46
C ARG A 568 5.51 11.48 7.72
N HIS A 569 5.46 10.24 8.22
CA HIS A 569 4.68 9.92 9.41
C HIS A 569 5.31 10.51 10.67
N ARG A 570 6.64 10.52 10.76
CA ARG A 570 7.36 11.23 11.83
C ARG A 570 7.05 12.72 11.83
N ALA A 571 7.10 13.37 10.68
CA ALA A 571 6.78 14.81 10.57
C ALA A 571 5.36 15.13 11.06
N LEU A 572 4.39 14.25 10.79
CA LEU A 572 3.02 14.37 11.30
C LEU A 572 2.92 14.08 12.80
N LEU A 573 3.61 13.05 13.29
CA LEU A 573 3.58 12.63 14.69
C LEU A 573 4.17 13.69 15.64
N ASP A 574 5.26 14.31 15.19
CA ASP A 574 6.06 15.29 15.95
C ASP A 574 5.79 16.73 15.50
N ALA A 575 4.74 16.96 14.71
CA ALA A 575 4.37 18.28 14.20
C ALA A 575 4.26 19.30 15.35
N PRO A 576 5.08 20.37 15.36
CA PRO A 576 5.00 21.40 16.38
C PRO A 576 3.64 22.09 16.30
N GLY A 577 3.14 22.55 17.45
CA GLY A 577 2.01 23.46 17.48
C GLY A 577 2.48 24.91 17.49
N ARG A 578 1.54 25.85 17.32
CA ARG A 578 1.82 27.28 17.32
C ARG A 578 1.11 27.98 18.47
N LEU A 579 1.83 28.88 19.14
CA LEU A 579 1.31 29.70 20.22
C LEU A 579 1.14 31.16 19.78
N THR A 580 -0.06 31.69 19.94
CA THR A 580 -0.36 33.11 19.81
C THR A 580 -0.92 33.65 21.12
N LEU A 581 -0.23 34.61 21.72
CA LEU A 581 -0.66 35.32 22.93
C LEU A 581 -0.86 36.79 22.62
N ARG A 582 -2.12 37.24 22.70
CA ARG A 582 -2.48 38.66 22.60
C ARG A 582 -2.68 39.20 24.00
N VAL A 583 -2.05 40.32 24.31
CA VAL A 583 -2.16 40.92 25.64
C VAL A 583 -2.95 42.21 25.53
N THR A 584 -3.97 42.31 26.38
CA THR A 584 -4.84 43.49 26.48
C THR A 584 -4.84 44.01 27.90
N ALA A 585 -5.25 45.26 28.05
CA ALA A 585 -5.58 45.85 29.34
C ALA A 585 -6.80 46.76 29.16
N PHE A 586 -7.54 47.00 30.25
CA PHE A 586 -8.59 48.01 30.20
C PHE A 586 -7.97 49.41 30.12
N ARG A 587 -8.52 50.26 29.23
CA ARG A 587 -8.05 51.64 29.08
C ARG A 587 -8.27 52.45 30.37
N CYS A 588 -9.39 52.22 31.06
CA CYS A 588 -9.64 52.81 32.36
C CYS A 588 -8.95 51.99 33.46
N GLY A 589 -8.59 52.64 34.58
CA GLY A 589 -8.25 51.95 35.85
C GLY A 589 -9.42 51.95 36.82
N CYS A 590 -10.65 51.87 36.29
CA CYS A 590 -11.89 52.23 36.98
C CYS A 590 -12.57 51.07 37.69
N LEU A 591 -11.78 50.07 38.13
CA LEU A 591 -12.29 48.87 38.79
C LEU A 591 -13.00 49.27 40.10
N ALA A 592 -14.33 49.30 40.05
CA ALA A 592 -15.18 49.89 41.06
C ALA A 592 -16.50 49.08 41.19
N PRO A 593 -17.28 49.28 42.26
CA PRO A 593 -18.66 48.82 42.32
C PRO A 593 -19.50 49.52 41.24
N VAL A 594 -19.81 48.83 40.16
CA VAL A 594 -20.74 49.25 39.10
C VAL A 594 -22.17 49.03 39.60
N ARG A 595 -22.89 50.13 39.81
CA ARG A 595 -24.33 50.13 40.13
C ARG A 595 -25.14 49.97 38.86
N LYS A 596 -26.14 49.08 38.85
CA LYS A 596 -27.12 48.99 37.76
C LYS A 596 -28.22 50.05 38.01
N GLU A 597 -28.52 50.90 37.03
CA GLU A 597 -29.60 51.90 37.15
C GLU A 597 -30.96 51.23 37.47
N GLY A 598 -31.66 51.74 38.49
CA GLY A 598 -33.00 51.28 38.89
C GLY A 598 -33.08 50.26 40.04
N TRP A 599 -31.97 49.90 40.69
CA TRP A 599 -31.92 48.83 41.70
C TRP A 599 -31.50 49.35 43.09
N SER A 600 -32.14 48.86 44.17
CA SER A 600 -31.73 49.17 45.55
C SER A 600 -30.56 48.28 45.99
N ALA A 601 -29.55 48.89 46.62
CA ALA A 601 -28.38 48.18 47.13
C ALA A 601 -28.72 47.45 48.44
N ALA A 602 -29.41 46.31 48.34
CA ALA A 602 -29.56 45.39 49.45
C ALA A 602 -28.59 44.22 49.27
N PHE A 603 -27.51 44.21 50.05
CA PHE A 603 -26.83 42.94 50.33
C PHE A 603 -27.84 42.09 51.08
N ALA A 604 -28.10 40.84 50.66
CA ALA A 604 -29.08 39.99 51.33
C ALA A 604 -28.85 40.00 52.86
N GLU A 605 -29.83 40.50 53.62
CA GLU A 605 -29.70 40.76 55.06
C GLU A 605 -29.71 39.46 55.88
N GLU A 606 -30.35 38.40 55.37
CA GLU A 606 -30.45 37.10 56.02
C GLU A 606 -30.50 35.93 55.01
N VAL A 607 -29.65 34.92 55.22
CA VAL A 607 -29.84 33.57 54.64
C VAL A 607 -30.57 32.73 55.68
N THR A 608 -31.90 32.78 55.66
CA THR A 608 -32.76 31.94 56.53
C THR A 608 -33.07 30.63 55.80
N LEU A 609 -32.38 29.55 56.20
CA LEU A 609 -32.70 28.23 55.70
C LEU A 609 -34.00 27.71 56.36
N PRO A 610 -34.86 26.96 55.64
CA PRO A 610 -36.13 26.45 56.16
C PRO A 610 -35.96 25.22 57.08
N TRP A 611 -35.10 25.31 58.11
CA TRP A 611 -34.92 24.25 59.10
C TRP A 611 -35.60 24.63 60.43
N ARG A 612 -36.61 23.85 60.85
CA ARG A 612 -37.14 23.92 62.23
C ARG A 612 -36.05 23.47 63.22
N ASP A 613 -35.85 24.24 64.28
CA ASP A 613 -34.99 23.91 65.43
C ASP A 613 -33.50 23.68 65.13
N GLY A 614 -32.97 24.26 64.04
CA GLY A 614 -31.53 24.34 63.80
C GLY A 614 -30.83 23.01 63.55
N ARG A 615 -31.58 21.91 63.30
CA ARG A 615 -31.02 20.59 62.97
C ARG A 615 -31.53 20.11 61.61
N PRO A 616 -30.67 19.58 60.73
CA PRO A 616 -31.14 18.82 59.58
C PRO A 616 -31.84 17.54 60.10
N ARG A 617 -33.03 17.23 59.60
CA ARG A 617 -33.60 15.88 59.77
C ARG A 617 -32.63 14.90 59.09
N ARG A 618 -31.94 14.05 59.86
CA ARG A 618 -31.18 12.92 59.30
C ARG A 618 -32.15 12.06 58.46
N GLY A 619 -31.84 11.86 57.19
CA GLY A 619 -32.51 10.86 56.34
C GLY A 619 -33.75 11.33 55.56
N VAL A 620 -34.09 12.63 55.53
CA VAL A 620 -35.17 13.13 54.65
C VAL A 620 -34.56 13.70 53.38
N VAL A 621 -34.75 12.98 52.27
CA VAL A 621 -34.55 13.53 50.92
C VAL A 621 -35.73 14.48 50.68
N PRO A 622 -35.48 15.75 50.32
CA PRO A 622 -36.57 16.66 50.04
C PRO A 622 -37.39 16.24 48.81
N GLU A 623 -38.71 16.42 48.85
CA GLU A 623 -39.61 15.99 47.77
C GLU A 623 -39.55 16.96 46.57
N PRO A 624 -39.85 16.49 45.34
CA PRO A 624 -39.98 17.36 44.17
C PRO A 624 -41.09 18.41 44.36
N GLY A 625 -40.72 19.61 44.81
CA GLY A 625 -41.67 20.71 45.06
C GLY A 625 -41.32 21.57 46.27
N ASP A 626 -40.51 21.04 47.18
CA ASP A 626 -40.07 21.79 48.37
C ASP A 626 -39.15 22.98 47.97
N ARG A 627 -39.55 24.20 48.33
CA ARG A 627 -38.68 25.40 48.26
C ARG A 627 -37.63 25.31 49.39
N LEU A 628 -36.55 24.57 49.14
CA LEU A 628 -35.50 24.30 50.14
C LEU A 628 -34.34 25.28 50.13
N VAL A 629 -34.36 26.19 49.17
CA VAL A 629 -33.36 27.22 49.00
C VAL A 629 -34.10 28.53 49.21
N PRO A 630 -33.64 29.41 50.11
CA PRO A 630 -33.94 30.82 49.89
C PRO A 630 -33.54 31.12 48.44
N GLU A 631 -34.33 31.91 47.71
CA GLU A 631 -33.84 32.58 46.49
C GLU A 631 -32.75 33.59 46.89
N LEU A 632 -31.66 33.09 47.48
CA LEU A 632 -30.36 33.70 47.35
C LEU A 632 -29.88 33.33 45.94
N GLU A 633 -30.58 33.87 44.95
CA GLU A 633 -29.84 34.45 43.86
C GLU A 633 -28.93 35.49 44.50
N LEU A 634 -27.72 35.10 44.89
CA LEU A 634 -26.58 35.99 44.71
C LEU A 634 -26.32 36.11 43.20
N ARG A 635 -27.36 36.46 42.44
CA ARG A 635 -27.19 37.55 41.52
C ARG A 635 -27.08 38.75 42.45
N PRO A 636 -25.93 39.41 42.58
CA PRO A 636 -25.97 40.78 43.06
C PRO A 636 -26.78 41.56 42.02
N GLU A 637 -28.10 41.52 42.10
CA GLU A 637 -28.99 42.29 41.21
C GLU A 637 -28.88 43.74 41.68
N GLY A 638 -27.85 44.42 41.16
CA GLY A 638 -27.66 45.86 41.33
C GLY A 638 -26.22 46.32 41.55
N VAL A 639 -25.28 45.46 41.95
CA VAL A 639 -23.87 45.85 42.18
C VAL A 639 -22.88 44.78 41.70
N THR A 640 -22.25 44.99 40.55
CA THR A 640 -21.08 44.20 40.12
C THR A 640 -19.82 44.95 40.49
N TRP A 641 -18.76 44.27 40.95
CA TRP A 641 -17.44 44.90 41.06
C TRP A 641 -16.63 44.50 39.84
N GLY A 642 -16.04 45.46 39.15
CA GLY A 642 -15.31 45.20 37.92
C GLY A 642 -15.39 46.33 36.92
N HIS A 643 -14.80 46.12 35.75
CA HIS A 643 -14.99 47.00 34.61
C HIS A 643 -16.43 46.90 34.10
N GLY A 644 -17.09 48.05 33.95
CA GLY A 644 -18.43 48.16 33.37
C GLY A 644 -18.43 47.85 31.87
N PRO A 645 -19.61 47.64 31.26
CA PRO A 645 -19.75 47.32 29.83
C PRO A 645 -19.20 48.42 28.90
N GLU A 646 -19.09 49.65 29.37
CA GLU A 646 -18.49 50.79 28.66
C GLU A 646 -16.94 50.78 28.66
N CYS A 647 -16.32 49.92 29.47
CA CYS A 647 -14.87 49.83 29.58
C CYS A 647 -14.26 49.08 28.39
N VAL A 648 -13.37 49.75 27.65
CA VAL A 648 -12.75 49.19 26.45
C VAL A 648 -11.43 48.51 26.79
N ARG A 649 -11.28 47.25 26.37
CA ARG A 649 -9.98 46.54 26.34
C ARG A 649 -9.19 46.99 25.12
N VAL A 650 -7.94 47.38 25.34
CA VAL A 650 -7.00 47.81 24.30
C VAL A 650 -5.76 46.93 24.33
N PRO A 651 -5.08 46.70 23.18
CA PRO A 651 -3.79 46.03 23.17
C PRO A 651 -2.80 46.74 24.10
N LEU A 652 -2.04 45.95 24.87
CA LEU A 652 -1.00 46.45 25.77
C LEU A 652 0.38 46.08 25.20
N GLU A 653 1.14 47.10 24.83
CA GLU A 653 2.51 46.96 24.31
C GLU A 653 3.55 46.92 25.44
N GLY A 654 4.77 46.44 25.15
CA GLY A 654 5.88 46.45 26.10
C GLY A 654 5.77 45.43 27.24
N VAL A 655 4.86 44.46 27.12
CA VAL A 655 4.69 43.36 28.10
C VAL A 655 5.81 42.34 27.91
N GLU A 656 6.64 42.14 28.92
CA GLU A 656 7.66 41.09 28.90
C GLU A 656 6.97 39.72 29.05
N VAL A 657 7.25 38.82 28.10
CA VAL A 657 6.75 37.44 28.14
C VAL A 657 7.91 36.49 28.37
N ARG A 658 7.85 35.71 29.46
CA ARG A 658 8.78 34.60 29.73
C ARG A 658 8.04 33.28 29.62
N LEU A 659 8.62 32.30 28.95
CA LEU A 659 8.00 30.99 28.74
C LEU A 659 8.91 29.90 29.31
N ALA A 660 8.36 29.04 30.17
CA ALA A 660 9.02 27.85 30.69
C ALA A 660 8.24 26.60 30.28
N ARG A 661 8.94 25.53 29.91
CA ARG A 661 8.31 24.21 29.70
C ARG A 661 8.14 23.51 31.05
N TYR A 662 7.01 22.86 31.26
CA TYR A 662 6.85 21.97 32.41
C TYR A 662 7.59 20.66 32.18
N GLU A 663 8.35 20.23 33.17
CA GLU A 663 9.08 18.97 33.18
C GLU A 663 8.76 18.18 34.45
N VAL A 664 8.84 16.86 34.35
CA VAL A 664 8.65 15.98 35.52
C VAL A 664 9.96 15.96 36.31
N SER A 665 9.94 16.48 37.54
CA SER A 665 11.07 16.47 38.46
C SER A 665 10.59 16.06 39.85
N GLY A 666 11.15 14.97 40.40
CA GLY A 666 10.75 14.44 41.70
C GLY A 666 9.25 14.17 41.82
N GLN A 667 8.67 13.49 40.82
CA GLN A 667 7.23 13.17 40.70
C GLN A 667 6.29 14.37 40.51
N ARG A 668 6.80 15.60 40.35
CA ARG A 668 6.02 16.82 40.15
C ARG A 668 6.24 17.43 38.77
N LEU A 669 5.24 18.12 38.25
CA LEU A 669 5.35 19.00 37.09
C LEU A 669 5.88 20.36 37.55
N VAL A 670 7.15 20.63 37.28
CA VAL A 670 7.83 21.87 37.63
C VAL A 670 8.13 22.66 36.36
N ALA A 671 7.91 23.97 36.39
CA ALA A 671 8.32 24.84 35.29
C ALA A 671 9.86 24.92 35.29
N GLY A 672 10.48 24.51 34.18
CA GLY A 672 11.92 24.57 33.98
C GLY A 672 12.45 25.99 33.79
N GLU A 673 13.61 26.12 33.15
CA GLU A 673 14.21 27.42 32.88
C GLU A 673 13.33 28.26 31.94
N ALA A 674 13.02 29.49 32.37
CA ALA A 674 12.16 30.40 31.61
C ALA A 674 12.99 31.18 30.57
N ARG A 675 12.65 31.04 29.29
CA ARG A 675 13.24 31.84 28.21
C ARG A 675 12.42 33.12 27.98
N GLY A 676 13.10 34.25 27.81
CA GLY A 676 12.44 35.49 27.38
C GLY A 676 12.03 35.41 25.91
N LEU A 677 10.78 35.74 25.60
CA LEU A 677 10.25 35.81 24.24
C LEU A 677 10.21 37.24 23.67
N GLY A 678 10.61 38.24 24.47
CA GLY A 678 10.52 39.65 24.11
C GLY A 678 9.19 40.29 24.55
N ALA A 679 8.83 41.40 23.89
CA ALA A 679 7.59 42.13 24.16
C ALA A 679 6.39 41.48 23.44
N ALA A 680 5.23 41.39 24.10
CA ALA A 680 3.98 40.96 23.49
C ALA A 680 3.53 41.92 22.36
N PRO A 681 2.73 41.46 21.37
CA PRO A 681 2.13 40.12 21.26
C PRO A 681 3.11 39.03 20.82
N VAL A 682 2.88 37.80 21.28
CA VAL A 682 3.55 36.62 20.72
C VAL A 682 2.68 36.12 19.57
N THR A 683 3.23 36.01 18.37
CA THR A 683 2.48 35.58 17.17
C THR A 683 3.06 34.29 16.62
N ALA A 684 2.23 33.25 16.52
CA ALA A 684 2.52 31.99 15.85
C ALA A 684 3.88 31.35 16.22
N LEU A 685 4.27 31.41 17.50
CA LEU A 685 5.51 30.82 17.97
C LEU A 685 5.42 29.29 17.91
N GLU A 686 6.28 28.66 17.10
CA GLU A 686 6.36 27.20 17.04
C GLU A 686 6.94 26.64 18.34
N LEU A 687 6.23 25.66 18.91
CA LEU A 687 6.59 24.98 20.15
C LEU A 687 6.44 23.47 19.97
N PRO A 688 7.37 22.67 20.52
CA PRO A 688 7.15 21.24 20.67
C PRO A 688 5.88 20.95 21.46
N GLN A 689 5.26 19.79 21.20
CA GLN A 689 4.12 19.33 21.99
C GLN A 689 4.47 19.31 23.50
N GLY A 690 3.57 19.81 24.34
CA GLY A 690 3.77 19.78 25.79
C GLY A 690 3.02 20.87 26.56
N SER A 691 3.30 20.92 27.85
CA SER A 691 2.75 21.91 28.77
C SER A 691 3.78 22.98 29.07
N TYR A 692 3.34 24.23 29.12
CA TYR A 692 4.18 25.40 29.32
C TYR A 692 3.53 26.36 30.32
N LEU A 693 4.35 27.19 30.95
CA LEU A 693 3.92 28.32 31.76
C LEU A 693 4.46 29.60 31.12
N ALA A 694 3.56 30.47 30.65
CA ALA A 694 3.88 31.83 30.26
C ALA A 694 3.69 32.77 31.45
N THR A 695 4.73 33.53 31.79
CA THR A 695 4.68 34.58 32.81
C THR A 695 4.75 35.93 32.10
N LEU A 696 3.73 36.75 32.29
CA LEU A 696 3.59 38.06 31.66
C LEU A 696 3.76 39.16 32.71
N SER A 697 4.65 40.10 32.45
CA SER A 697 4.92 41.23 33.36
C SER A 697 5.02 42.54 32.59
N ALA A 698 4.39 43.58 33.14
CA ALA A 698 4.49 44.95 32.63
C ALA A 698 4.53 45.93 33.81
N PRO A 699 5.25 47.07 33.69
CA PRO A 699 5.32 48.07 34.76
C PRO A 699 3.93 48.56 35.20
N GLY A 700 3.64 48.50 36.51
CA GLY A 700 2.35 48.91 37.08
C GLY A 700 1.20 47.90 36.95
N TYR A 701 1.46 46.72 36.36
CA TYR A 701 0.51 45.63 36.22
C TYR A 701 0.86 44.45 37.13
N ALA A 702 -0.15 43.72 37.59
CA ALA A 702 0.05 42.47 38.29
C ALA A 702 0.59 41.41 37.31
N THR A 703 1.60 40.66 37.75
CA THR A 703 2.16 39.55 36.97
C THR A 703 1.11 38.47 36.77
N ALA A 704 0.88 38.07 35.52
CA ALA A 704 -0.03 36.98 35.19
C ALA A 704 0.73 35.69 34.87
N ARG A 705 0.27 34.59 35.45
CA ARG A 705 0.74 33.22 35.16
C ARG A 705 -0.28 32.53 34.26
N VAL A 706 0.12 32.17 33.06
CA VAL A 706 -0.76 31.64 32.01
C VAL A 706 -0.26 30.25 31.60
N PRO A 707 -0.88 29.17 32.13
CA PRO A 707 -0.55 27.83 31.67
C PRO A 707 -1.05 27.63 30.23
N VAL A 708 -0.23 27.01 29.40
CA VAL A 708 -0.46 26.75 27.98
C VAL A 708 -0.23 25.27 27.71
N ARG A 709 -1.08 24.65 26.89
CA ARG A 709 -0.89 23.27 26.41
C ARG A 709 -0.82 23.28 24.89
N ILE A 710 0.28 22.81 24.33
CA ILE A 710 0.47 22.67 22.89
C ILE A 710 0.30 21.20 22.49
N GLY A 711 -0.75 20.91 21.72
CA GLY A 711 -0.99 19.63 21.06
C GLY A 711 -0.26 19.49 19.72
N ARG A 712 -0.40 18.32 19.10
CA ARG A 712 0.19 17.99 17.78
C ARG A 712 -0.43 18.86 16.69
N GLY A 713 0.38 19.70 16.04
CA GLY A 713 -0.08 20.63 15.00
C GLY A 713 -1.17 21.62 15.46
N GLU A 714 -1.31 21.82 16.77
CA GLU A 714 -2.38 22.65 17.33
C GLU A 714 -2.04 24.13 17.22
N ASP A 715 -3.01 24.94 16.77
CA ASP A 715 -2.98 26.39 16.91
C ASP A 715 -3.62 26.79 18.25
N TRP A 716 -2.77 27.15 19.22
CA TRP A 716 -3.18 27.69 20.52
C TRP A 716 -3.20 29.20 20.48
N GLU A 717 -4.40 29.77 20.48
CA GLU A 717 -4.60 31.21 20.55
C GLU A 717 -5.34 31.60 21.83
N GLN A 718 -4.80 32.59 22.53
CA GLN A 718 -5.41 33.12 23.75
C GLN A 718 -5.18 34.62 23.88
N GLU A 719 -6.25 35.33 24.19
CA GLU A 719 -6.21 36.72 24.63
C GLU A 719 -6.14 36.76 26.15
N ILE A 720 -5.15 37.49 26.68
CA ILE A 720 -4.88 37.63 28.11
C ILE A 720 -5.10 39.09 28.50
N THR A 721 -5.92 39.31 29.53
CA THR A 721 -6.09 40.64 30.11
C THR A 721 -5.12 40.80 31.28
N LEU A 722 -4.25 41.81 31.24
CA LEU A 722 -3.46 42.25 32.39
C LEU A 722 -4.21 43.33 33.17
N TYR A 723 -4.20 43.19 34.48
CA TYR A 723 -4.82 44.13 35.43
C TYR A 723 -3.73 44.90 36.17
N ARG A 724 -4.00 46.16 36.51
CA ARG A 724 -3.07 46.99 37.29
C ARG A 724 -2.84 46.34 38.67
N SER A 725 -1.66 46.54 39.25
CA SER A 725 -1.39 45.96 40.58
C SER A 725 -2.38 46.48 41.64
N SER A 726 -2.86 47.71 41.50
CA SER A 726 -3.87 48.32 42.37
C SER A 726 -5.29 47.75 42.19
N GLU A 727 -5.55 47.03 41.10
CA GLU A 727 -6.86 46.45 40.78
C GLU A 727 -7.02 45.04 41.36
N VAL A 728 -5.92 44.37 41.72
CA VAL A 728 -5.93 43.04 42.32
C VAL A 728 -5.99 43.19 43.85
N PRO A 729 -7.02 42.65 44.53
CA PRO A 729 -7.12 42.76 45.98
C PRO A 729 -5.93 42.09 46.70
N ASP A 730 -5.54 42.63 47.85
CA ASP A 730 -4.45 42.08 48.65
C ASP A 730 -4.69 40.61 49.01
N GLY A 731 -3.69 39.76 48.77
CA GLY A 731 -3.78 38.31 48.99
C GLY A 731 -4.52 37.53 47.90
N PHE A 732 -4.92 38.16 46.80
CA PHE A 732 -5.50 37.50 45.63
C PHE A 732 -4.51 37.41 44.48
N LEU A 733 -4.67 36.40 43.62
CA LEU A 733 -3.90 36.21 42.40
C LEU A 733 -4.81 36.15 41.16
N PRO A 734 -4.36 36.68 40.02
CA PRO A 734 -5.09 36.58 38.77
C PRO A 734 -5.03 35.16 38.19
N VAL A 735 -6.20 34.62 37.88
CA VAL A 735 -6.42 33.38 37.15
C VAL A 735 -6.99 33.76 35.79
N ALA A 736 -6.17 33.62 34.75
CA ALA A 736 -6.56 34.00 33.40
C ALA A 736 -7.73 33.14 32.88
N GLY A 737 -8.67 33.78 32.20
CA GLY A 737 -9.78 33.17 31.47
C GLY A 737 -9.32 32.36 30.26
N GLY A 738 -10.26 31.86 29.46
CA GLY A 738 -9.98 31.05 28.26
C GLY A 738 -10.20 29.55 28.44
N ARG A 739 -9.84 28.80 27.39
CA ARG A 739 -10.17 27.37 27.22
C ARG A 739 -9.33 26.44 28.11
N PHE A 740 -9.95 25.40 28.65
CA PHE A 740 -9.28 24.29 29.34
C PHE A 740 -10.13 23.01 29.25
N ILE A 741 -9.54 21.84 29.50
CA ILE A 741 -10.26 20.56 29.40
C ILE A 741 -10.65 20.10 30.80
N SER A 742 -11.91 20.24 31.21
CA SER A 742 -12.47 19.78 32.51
C SER A 742 -12.65 18.25 32.60
N GLY A 743 -12.62 17.66 33.80
CA GLY A 743 -12.90 16.23 34.03
C GLY A 743 -11.66 15.32 34.02
N GLY A 744 -11.87 14.00 34.03
CA GLY A 744 -10.79 13.01 33.98
C GLY A 744 -11.16 11.59 34.48
N VAL A 745 -10.35 10.60 34.08
CA VAL A 745 -10.57 9.13 34.20
C VAL A 745 -10.86 8.63 35.63
N TYR A 746 -10.42 9.37 36.66
CA TYR A 746 -10.52 8.92 38.05
C TYR A 746 -11.38 9.80 38.96
N ALA A 747 -12.07 10.81 38.40
CA ALA A 747 -13.13 11.52 39.09
C ALA A 747 -14.44 10.77 38.85
N GLY A 748 -15.28 10.57 39.87
CA GLY A 748 -16.55 9.86 39.73
C GLY A 748 -17.47 10.45 38.64
N GLY A 749 -17.31 9.96 37.40
CA GLY A 749 -18.26 10.03 36.29
C GLY A 749 -18.31 11.33 35.48
N GLY A 750 -17.23 11.74 34.82
CA GLY A 750 -17.33 12.77 33.78
C GLY A 750 -16.24 12.66 32.72
N ASP A 751 -16.63 12.60 31.45
CA ASP A 751 -15.72 12.70 30.31
C ASP A 751 -14.93 14.01 30.32
N GLU A 752 -13.71 13.96 29.77
CA GLU A 752 -12.93 15.16 29.51
C GLU A 752 -13.70 16.09 28.55
N MET A 753 -14.01 17.31 28.99
CA MET A 753 -14.82 18.28 28.24
C MET A 753 -14.08 19.61 28.08
N LEU A 754 -14.05 20.17 26.86
CA LEU A 754 -13.54 21.52 26.64
C LEU A 754 -14.51 22.54 27.27
N ARG A 755 -13.99 23.40 28.15
CA ARG A 755 -14.71 24.47 28.85
C ARG A 755 -13.98 25.79 28.65
N VAL A 756 -14.71 26.89 28.78
CA VAL A 756 -14.16 28.25 28.74
C VAL A 756 -14.58 28.96 30.02
N THR A 757 -13.63 29.63 30.69
CA THR A 757 -13.92 30.48 31.85
C THR A 757 -13.58 31.93 31.55
N GLN A 758 -14.17 32.85 32.30
CA GLN A 758 -13.71 34.24 32.38
C GLN A 758 -12.46 34.37 33.27
N ASP A 759 -11.93 35.59 33.37
CA ASP A 759 -10.86 35.94 34.32
C ASP A 759 -11.41 35.93 35.76
N LEU A 760 -10.58 35.52 36.72
CA LEU A 760 -10.90 35.59 38.15
C LEU A 760 -9.71 36.12 38.95
N PHE A 761 -9.97 36.81 40.04
CA PHE A 761 -9.02 36.96 41.13
C PHE A 761 -9.39 35.97 42.23
N VAL A 762 -8.46 35.12 42.65
CA VAL A 762 -8.72 34.08 43.65
C VAL A 762 -7.78 34.27 44.83
N GLN A 763 -8.31 34.15 46.05
CA GLN A 763 -7.51 34.25 47.27
C GLN A 763 -6.38 33.19 47.23
N ARG A 764 -5.14 33.60 47.47
CA ARG A 764 -3.94 32.76 47.28
C ARG A 764 -3.94 31.52 48.17
N VAL A 765 -4.38 31.67 49.41
CA VAL A 765 -4.59 30.59 50.40
C VAL A 765 -6.07 30.52 50.76
N ALA A 766 -6.50 29.45 51.43
CA ALA A 766 -7.86 29.38 51.96
C ALA A 766 -8.11 30.51 52.97
N THR A 767 -9.37 30.91 53.15
CA THR A 767 -9.73 31.91 54.15
C THR A 767 -9.29 31.44 55.54
N THR A 768 -8.58 32.30 56.27
CA THR A 768 -8.01 31.91 57.55
C THR A 768 -9.02 32.05 58.69
N ALA A 769 -8.72 31.34 59.78
CA ALA A 769 -9.40 31.43 61.05
C ALA A 769 -9.49 32.88 61.56
N ALA A 770 -8.40 33.66 61.48
CA ALA A 770 -8.39 35.06 61.89
C ALA A 770 -9.35 35.91 61.05
N GLU A 771 -9.34 35.74 59.72
CA GLU A 771 -10.23 36.49 58.82
C GLU A 771 -11.71 36.19 59.13
N TYR A 772 -12.06 34.92 59.37
CA TYR A 772 -13.43 34.55 59.70
C TYR A 772 -13.84 34.97 61.13
N LEU A 773 -12.92 34.96 62.09
CA LEU A 773 -13.18 35.44 63.45
C LEU A 773 -13.44 36.94 63.48
N GLU A 774 -12.77 37.72 62.63
CA GLU A 774 -13.03 39.15 62.46
C GLU A 774 -14.48 39.42 62.04
N PHE A 775 -15.02 38.60 61.14
CA PHE A 775 -16.43 38.66 60.74
C PHE A 775 -17.38 38.41 61.93
N LEU A 776 -17.15 37.36 62.70
CA LEU A 776 -17.97 37.06 63.88
C LEU A 776 -17.92 38.21 64.90
N ASN A 777 -16.74 38.77 65.15
CA ASN A 777 -16.57 39.87 66.09
C ASN A 777 -17.12 41.20 65.54
N ALA A 778 -17.14 41.41 64.23
CA ALA A 778 -17.83 42.54 63.60
C ALA A 778 -19.34 42.46 63.84
N LEU A 779 -19.96 41.29 63.67
CA LEU A 779 -21.38 41.09 63.97
C LEU A 779 -21.72 41.39 65.43
N VAL A 780 -20.84 41.01 66.37
CA VAL A 780 -21.03 41.35 67.80
C VAL A 780 -20.95 42.86 68.02
N ARG A 781 -19.99 43.55 67.40
CA ARG A 781 -19.88 45.02 67.46
C ARG A 781 -21.10 45.73 66.85
N GLU A 782 -21.75 45.13 65.85
CA GLU A 782 -23.00 45.61 65.25
C GLU A 782 -24.26 45.29 66.09
N GLY A 783 -24.12 44.69 67.28
CA GLY A 783 -25.25 44.30 68.14
C GLY A 783 -25.95 43.00 67.71
N ARG A 784 -25.43 42.29 66.71
CA ARG A 784 -26.00 41.06 66.13
C ARG A 784 -25.41 39.78 66.77
N ARG A 785 -25.29 39.75 68.10
CA ARG A 785 -24.63 38.67 68.84
C ARG A 785 -25.26 37.28 68.62
N GLU A 786 -26.58 37.17 68.62
CA GLU A 786 -27.27 35.89 68.35
C GLU A 786 -27.03 35.37 66.94
N GLU A 787 -26.89 36.27 65.97
CA GLU A 787 -26.50 35.87 64.62
C GLU A 787 -25.07 35.37 64.58
N ALA A 788 -24.14 36.08 65.22
CA ALA A 788 -22.76 35.65 65.33
C ALA A 788 -22.66 34.25 65.99
N ARG A 789 -23.43 33.97 67.04
CA ARG A 789 -23.54 32.64 67.68
C ARG A 789 -24.00 31.55 66.71
N ARG A 790 -24.98 31.84 65.84
CA ARG A 790 -25.50 30.87 64.85
C ARG A 790 -24.48 30.53 63.76
N ARG A 791 -23.56 31.46 63.47
CA ARG A 791 -22.53 31.39 62.41
C ARG A 791 -21.15 30.93 62.89
N VAL A 792 -21.01 30.64 64.19
CA VAL A 792 -19.81 29.99 64.73
C VAL A 792 -19.64 28.64 64.02
N PRO A 793 -18.44 28.35 63.47
CA PRO A 793 -18.19 27.09 62.79
C PRO A 793 -18.42 25.91 63.73
N ARG A 794 -19.08 24.86 63.23
CA ARG A 794 -19.59 23.78 64.07
C ARG A 794 -18.76 22.52 63.91
N ASP A 795 -18.56 21.83 65.03
CA ASP A 795 -18.00 20.49 65.13
C ASP A 795 -19.13 19.49 65.43
N PRO A 796 -19.15 18.30 64.79
CA PRO A 796 -19.95 17.15 65.23
C PRO A 796 -19.93 16.88 66.76
N GLU A 797 -18.86 17.24 67.45
CA GLU A 797 -18.62 16.99 68.88
C GLU A 797 -19.22 18.07 69.80
N GLY A 798 -19.84 19.13 69.25
CA GLY A 798 -20.59 20.12 70.02
C GLY A 798 -19.76 21.19 70.75
N VAL A 799 -18.46 21.26 70.46
CA VAL A 799 -17.53 22.26 71.02
C VAL A 799 -17.82 23.66 70.44
N ARG A 800 -17.63 24.72 71.24
CA ARG A 800 -17.92 26.13 70.89
C ARG A 800 -16.78 27.04 71.34
N LEU A 801 -16.54 28.12 70.60
CA LEU A 801 -15.62 29.21 70.98
C LEU A 801 -15.99 29.79 72.35
N ALA A 802 -15.01 30.27 73.12
CA ALA A 802 -15.28 31.06 74.32
C ALA A 802 -15.92 32.40 73.93
N GLU A 803 -17.08 32.67 74.50
CA GLU A 803 -17.77 33.94 74.30
C GLU A 803 -17.44 34.89 75.45
N THR A 804 -17.06 36.12 75.11
CA THR A 804 -16.76 37.21 76.04
C THR A 804 -17.63 38.43 75.73
N GLU A 805 -17.64 39.43 76.62
CA GLU A 805 -18.33 40.70 76.33
C GLU A 805 -17.79 41.40 75.07
N ALA A 806 -16.50 41.23 74.76
CA ALA A 806 -15.85 41.83 73.59
C ALA A 806 -16.10 41.06 72.27
N GLY A 807 -16.70 39.86 72.33
CA GLY A 807 -16.89 38.98 71.18
C GLY A 807 -16.46 37.55 71.45
N PHE A 808 -16.20 36.79 70.38
CA PHE A 808 -15.70 35.42 70.47
C PHE A 808 -14.17 35.42 70.60
N GLY A 809 -13.66 34.55 71.46
CA GLY A 809 -12.25 34.43 71.84
C GLY A 809 -11.76 32.99 71.97
N LEU A 810 -10.48 32.89 72.29
CA LEU A 810 -9.68 31.65 72.22
C LEU A 810 -9.90 30.77 73.46
N ALA A 811 -10.89 29.89 73.46
CA ALA A 811 -10.89 28.78 74.42
C ALA A 811 -11.65 27.57 73.89
N ALA A 812 -10.92 26.59 73.34
CA ALA A 812 -11.29 25.17 73.37
C ALA A 812 -10.18 24.30 72.74
N PRO A 813 -9.95 23.07 73.26
CA PRO A 813 -9.31 21.99 72.51
C PRO A 813 -10.25 21.40 71.43
N GLY A 814 -9.71 20.91 70.31
CA GLY A 814 -10.47 20.25 69.22
C GLY A 814 -10.23 20.86 67.81
N PRO A 815 -10.86 20.35 66.73
CA PRO A 815 -10.74 20.89 65.37
C PRO A 815 -11.08 22.38 65.25
N GLN A 816 -12.02 22.89 66.04
CA GLN A 816 -12.34 24.32 66.11
C GLN A 816 -11.26 25.17 66.81
N ALA A 817 -10.23 24.56 67.41
CA ALA A 817 -9.01 25.26 67.83
C ALA A 817 -8.24 25.85 66.63
N ALA A 818 -8.58 25.46 65.39
CA ALA A 818 -8.16 26.21 64.21
C ALA A 818 -8.52 27.69 64.31
N LEU A 819 -9.75 28.02 64.74
CA LEU A 819 -10.19 29.39 64.94
C LEU A 819 -9.42 30.11 66.04
N THR A 820 -8.74 29.36 66.92
CA THR A 820 -7.88 29.92 67.96
C THR A 820 -6.43 30.15 67.53
N ARG A 821 -6.07 29.66 66.34
CA ARG A 821 -4.75 29.83 65.72
C ARG A 821 -4.95 30.54 64.39
N GLY A 822 -4.84 31.86 64.40
CA GLY A 822 -5.33 32.73 63.33
C GLY A 822 -4.83 32.44 61.91
N ASP A 823 -3.71 31.72 61.77
CA ASP A 823 -3.06 31.27 60.54
C ASP A 823 -3.59 29.93 60.00
N PHE A 824 -4.47 29.24 60.72
CA PHE A 824 -5.13 27.99 60.28
C PHE A 824 -6.31 28.28 59.34
N PRO A 825 -6.77 27.31 58.54
CA PRO A 825 -7.96 27.51 57.69
C PRO A 825 -9.23 27.69 58.52
N ALA A 826 -10.15 28.53 58.06
CA ALA A 826 -11.50 28.56 58.57
C ALA A 826 -12.25 27.29 58.12
N ILE A 827 -12.49 26.39 59.07
CA ILE A 827 -13.14 25.09 58.87
C ILE A 827 -14.38 24.95 59.76
N GLY A 828 -15.31 24.04 59.40
CA GLY A 828 -16.61 23.94 60.08
C GLY A 828 -17.62 24.96 59.56
N VAL A 829 -17.35 25.60 58.42
CA VAL A 829 -18.18 26.66 57.86
C VAL A 829 -19.23 26.02 56.94
N SER A 830 -20.51 26.40 57.11
CA SER A 830 -21.57 25.98 56.18
C SER A 830 -21.55 26.81 54.90
N TRP A 831 -22.19 26.34 53.83
CA TRP A 831 -22.27 27.10 52.58
C TRP A 831 -22.95 28.45 52.78
N SER A 832 -24.04 28.50 53.58
CA SER A 832 -24.73 29.74 53.91
C SER A 832 -23.86 30.71 54.70
N ASP A 833 -23.03 30.20 55.61
CA ASP A 833 -22.15 31.04 56.41
C ASP A 833 -20.97 31.57 55.58
N ALA A 834 -20.47 30.77 54.62
CA ALA A 834 -19.45 31.21 53.67
C ALA A 834 -19.94 32.37 52.79
N LEU A 835 -21.20 32.32 52.35
CA LEU A 835 -21.82 33.42 51.61
C LEU A 835 -22.05 34.66 52.48
N ALA A 836 -22.48 34.48 53.75
CA ALA A 836 -22.64 35.58 54.68
C ALA A 836 -21.31 36.30 54.96
N TYR A 837 -20.23 35.53 55.13
CA TYR A 837 -18.87 36.06 55.24
C TYR A 837 -18.44 36.83 53.99
N ALA A 838 -18.65 36.25 52.79
CA ALA A 838 -18.36 36.93 51.52
C ALA A 838 -19.12 38.27 51.40
N ALA A 839 -20.40 38.28 51.75
CA ALA A 839 -21.23 39.49 51.72
C ALA A 839 -20.76 40.54 52.74
N TRP A 840 -20.38 40.13 53.95
CA TRP A 840 -19.82 41.03 54.96
C TRP A 840 -18.49 41.64 54.50
N ARG A 841 -17.55 40.80 54.05
CA ARG A 841 -16.25 41.28 53.55
C ARG A 841 -16.44 42.22 52.37
N SER A 842 -17.46 41.96 51.55
CA SER A 842 -17.78 42.84 50.41
C SER A 842 -18.20 44.24 50.83
N ARG A 843 -18.99 44.36 51.91
CA ARG A 843 -19.35 45.67 52.48
C ARG A 843 -18.16 46.36 53.13
N ARG A 844 -17.32 45.61 53.83
CA ARG A 844 -16.14 46.14 54.53
C ARG A 844 -15.13 46.72 53.55
N ASP A 845 -14.81 45.98 52.49
CA ASP A 845 -13.73 46.33 51.56
C ASP A 845 -14.23 47.14 50.35
N GLY A 846 -15.54 47.19 50.11
CA GLY A 846 -16.11 47.80 48.89
C GLY A 846 -15.84 46.98 47.61
N ILE A 847 -15.52 45.68 47.75
CA ILE A 847 -15.19 44.75 46.67
C ILE A 847 -16.24 43.63 46.65
N VAL A 848 -16.79 43.25 45.51
CA VAL A 848 -17.80 42.17 45.47
C VAL A 848 -17.12 40.80 45.47
N TYR A 849 -16.96 40.22 46.66
CA TYR A 849 -16.47 38.85 46.84
C TYR A 849 -17.57 37.81 46.64
N SER A 850 -17.17 36.65 46.13
CA SER A 850 -18.05 35.49 45.92
C SER A 850 -17.28 34.18 46.08
N LEU A 851 -17.99 33.05 45.95
CA LEU A 851 -17.38 31.73 45.83
C LEU A 851 -17.13 31.40 44.35
N MET A 852 -16.13 30.56 44.10
CA MET A 852 -15.85 30.03 42.76
C MET A 852 -16.98 29.10 42.32
N THR A 853 -17.27 29.03 41.03
CA THR A 853 -18.05 27.92 40.46
C THR A 853 -17.19 26.65 40.36
N ASP A 854 -17.83 25.51 40.15
CA ASP A 854 -17.16 24.21 39.98
C ASP A 854 -16.10 24.23 38.86
N VAL A 855 -16.45 24.82 37.71
CA VAL A 855 -15.56 24.92 36.55
C VAL A 855 -14.41 25.90 36.81
N GLU A 856 -14.69 27.05 37.44
CA GLU A 856 -13.66 28.03 37.80
C GLU A 856 -12.67 27.45 38.83
N GLY A 857 -13.18 26.76 39.86
CA GLY A 857 -12.35 26.12 40.90
C GLY A 857 -11.47 25.01 40.35
N GLU A 858 -11.99 24.19 39.43
CA GLU A 858 -11.19 23.17 38.75
C GLU A 858 -10.04 23.79 37.95
N LYS A 859 -10.35 24.78 37.11
CA LYS A 859 -9.33 25.46 36.31
C LYS A 859 -8.28 26.11 37.22
N ALA A 860 -8.71 26.81 38.25
CA ALA A 860 -7.82 27.47 39.21
C ALA A 860 -6.86 26.49 39.90
N ALA A 861 -7.30 25.25 40.15
CA ALA A 861 -6.49 24.20 40.76
C ALA A 861 -5.46 23.58 39.79
N ARG A 862 -5.87 23.18 38.58
CA ARG A 862 -5.00 22.38 37.69
C ARG A 862 -4.54 23.07 36.39
N GLY A 863 -5.05 24.25 36.06
CA GLY A 863 -4.71 24.92 34.80
C GLY A 863 -5.35 24.27 33.57
N VAL A 864 -4.57 24.12 32.49
CA VAL A 864 -5.08 23.72 31.16
C VAL A 864 -4.51 22.40 30.63
N ASP A 865 -3.49 21.85 31.29
CA ASP A 865 -2.73 20.68 30.82
C ASP A 865 -3.25 19.35 31.37
N ARG A 866 -4.39 19.40 32.03
CA ARG A 866 -5.12 18.25 32.56
C ARG A 866 -4.47 17.55 33.76
N ARG A 867 -3.43 18.10 34.39
CA ARG A 867 -2.81 17.49 35.59
C ARG A 867 -3.86 17.09 36.65
N THR A 868 -3.64 15.93 37.27
CA THR A 868 -4.59 15.32 38.23
C THR A 868 -4.61 16.08 39.56
N TYR A 869 -3.46 16.58 39.98
CA TYR A 869 -3.20 17.43 41.14
C TYR A 869 -2.54 18.74 40.66
N PRO A 870 -2.65 19.86 41.40
CA PRO A 870 -2.01 21.13 41.10
C PRO A 870 -0.52 21.02 40.74
N TYR A 871 0.16 20.08 41.40
CA TYR A 871 1.59 19.82 41.25
C TYR A 871 1.95 18.71 40.24
N GLY A 872 1.00 17.96 39.65
CA GLY A 872 1.33 16.83 38.78
C GLY A 872 0.25 15.76 38.70
N ASP A 873 0.62 14.58 38.20
CA ASP A 873 -0.29 13.44 38.08
C ASP A 873 -0.14 12.40 39.19
N GLU A 874 1.05 12.27 39.77
CA GLU A 874 1.33 11.26 40.79
C GLU A 874 0.81 11.67 42.18
N PRO A 875 0.06 10.81 42.89
CA PRO A 875 -0.39 11.11 44.24
C PRO A 875 0.76 10.96 45.25
N ASP A 876 1.02 12.01 46.05
CA ASP A 876 2.00 11.96 47.15
C ASP A 876 1.52 12.84 48.31
N GLU A 877 1.46 12.25 49.50
CA GLU A 877 0.98 12.88 50.74
C GLU A 877 1.97 13.92 51.31
N ALA A 878 3.23 13.89 50.88
CA ALA A 878 4.21 14.92 51.19
C ALA A 878 3.98 16.22 50.40
N PHE A 879 3.21 16.17 49.30
CA PHE A 879 2.98 17.33 48.43
C PHE A 879 1.69 18.09 48.72
N MET A 880 0.79 17.54 49.52
CA MET A 880 -0.48 18.17 49.86
C MET A 880 -0.95 17.81 51.25
N HIS A 881 -1.75 18.68 51.85
CA HIS A 881 -2.24 18.48 53.21
C HIS A 881 -3.48 17.59 53.26
N VAL A 882 -3.28 16.29 53.48
CA VAL A 882 -4.32 15.26 53.56
C VAL A 882 -4.19 14.40 54.82
N GLY A 883 -5.13 13.47 55.04
CA GLY A 883 -5.20 12.65 56.26
C GLY A 883 -3.97 11.78 56.53
N GLY A 884 -3.27 11.36 55.48
CA GLY A 884 -2.06 10.53 55.57
C GLY A 884 -0.74 11.31 55.69
N SER A 885 -0.76 12.65 55.56
CA SER A 885 0.46 13.47 55.52
C SER A 885 1.34 13.43 56.77
N PHE A 886 0.88 12.85 57.90
CA PHE A 886 1.61 12.80 59.16
C PHE A 886 1.56 11.42 59.81
N GLU A 887 2.70 10.99 60.37
CA GLU A 887 2.74 9.85 61.27
C GLU A 887 1.94 10.14 62.55
N GLY A 888 1.04 9.23 62.93
CA GLY A 888 0.12 9.40 64.07
C GLY A 888 -1.29 9.87 63.71
N GLY A 889 -1.59 10.07 62.42
CA GLY A 889 -2.94 10.33 61.91
C GLY A 889 -3.22 11.79 61.55
N PRO A 890 -4.46 12.10 61.11
CA PRO A 890 -4.84 13.41 60.60
C PRO A 890 -4.54 14.56 61.58
N ARG A 891 -3.80 15.56 61.11
CA ARG A 891 -3.47 16.77 61.87
C ARG A 891 -3.73 18.00 61.02
N LEU A 892 -4.40 19.00 61.60
CA LEU A 892 -4.59 20.29 60.95
C LEU A 892 -3.33 21.17 61.06
N MET A 893 -3.08 21.99 60.03
CA MET A 893 -1.89 22.84 59.89
C MET A 893 -2.29 24.25 59.42
N PRO A 894 -1.42 25.26 59.61
CA PRO A 894 -1.59 26.58 59.00
C PRO A 894 -1.80 26.51 57.48
N VAL A 895 -2.54 27.46 56.93
CA VAL A 895 -2.66 27.58 55.47
C VAL A 895 -1.29 27.83 54.83
N GLY A 896 -1.04 27.27 53.66
CA GLY A 896 0.25 27.38 52.95
C GLY A 896 1.38 26.52 53.52
N SER A 897 1.11 25.63 54.48
CA SER A 897 2.12 24.70 55.04
C SER A 897 2.68 23.73 54.00
N PHE A 898 1.98 23.52 52.88
CA PHE A 898 2.39 22.67 51.78
C PHE A 898 2.62 23.55 50.54
N PRO A 899 3.79 24.21 50.42
CA PRO A 899 4.10 25.08 49.28
C PRO A 899 4.19 24.31 47.96
N THR A 900 4.27 22.98 48.03
CA THR A 900 4.23 22.05 46.91
C THR A 900 2.83 21.89 46.32
N ASP A 901 1.76 22.12 47.09
CA ASP A 901 0.37 22.19 46.62
C ASP A 901 0.09 23.57 45.98
N GLU A 902 0.89 23.92 44.97
CA GLU A 902 0.77 25.18 44.22
C GLU A 902 0.16 24.91 42.85
N SER A 903 -0.91 25.64 42.52
CA SER A 903 -1.49 25.60 41.18
C SER A 903 -0.61 26.29 40.14
N PRO A 904 -0.83 26.07 38.83
CA PRO A 904 -0.12 26.81 37.78
C PRO A 904 -0.21 28.33 37.91
N TYR A 905 -1.28 28.83 38.57
CA TYR A 905 -1.52 30.25 38.83
C TYR A 905 -0.90 30.76 40.13
N GLY A 906 -0.31 29.90 40.97
CA GLY A 906 0.31 30.27 42.24
C GLY A 906 -0.59 30.17 43.47
N LEU A 907 -1.79 29.58 43.33
CA LEU A 907 -2.70 29.35 44.45
C LEU A 907 -2.20 28.15 45.25
N LEU A 908 -2.11 28.30 46.58
CA LEU A 908 -1.70 27.24 47.49
C LEU A 908 -2.92 26.48 48.02
N ASP A 909 -2.72 25.27 48.55
CA ASP A 909 -3.74 24.46 49.22
C ASP A 909 -4.97 24.16 48.34
N MET A 910 -4.77 23.93 47.04
CA MET A 910 -5.88 23.64 46.13
C MET A 910 -6.27 22.15 46.15
N SER A 911 -5.37 21.29 46.61
CA SER A 911 -5.57 19.85 46.77
C SER A 911 -5.70 19.39 48.22
N GLY A 912 -5.25 20.18 49.20
CA GLY A 912 -5.29 19.84 50.61
C GLY A 912 -5.91 20.92 51.49
N CYS A 913 -5.66 20.83 52.79
CA CYS A 913 -6.06 21.78 53.83
C CYS A 913 -7.54 21.71 54.17
N ALA A 914 -8.43 22.22 53.33
CA ALA A 914 -9.87 22.21 53.57
C ALA A 914 -10.67 22.10 52.26
N LEU A 915 -11.77 21.35 52.32
CA LEU A 915 -12.72 21.28 51.21
C LEU A 915 -13.38 22.65 51.06
N THR A 916 -13.27 23.24 49.87
CA THR A 916 -13.74 24.60 49.62
C THR A 916 -15.16 24.59 49.05
N TRP A 917 -16.06 25.34 49.68
CA TRP A 917 -17.42 25.56 49.15
C TRP A 917 -17.41 26.29 47.80
N LEU A 918 -18.24 25.82 46.87
CA LEU A 918 -18.45 26.41 45.55
C LEU A 918 -19.85 27.04 45.43
N LEU A 919 -20.00 27.95 44.47
CA LEU A 919 -21.22 28.75 44.29
C LEU A 919 -22.39 27.92 43.71
N ASN A 920 -22.13 27.09 42.71
CA ASN A 920 -23.16 26.44 41.90
C ASN A 920 -23.69 25.13 42.54
N ALA A 921 -24.95 24.83 42.21
CA ALA A 921 -25.56 23.53 42.48
C ALA A 921 -24.98 22.46 41.57
N MET A 922 -25.02 21.21 42.03
CA MET A 922 -24.76 20.07 41.16
C MET A 922 -25.96 19.84 40.23
N GLU A 923 -25.69 19.34 39.03
CA GLU A 923 -26.74 18.96 38.07
C GLU A 923 -27.67 17.86 38.64
N VAL A 924 -28.85 17.71 38.03
CA VAL A 924 -29.93 16.79 38.46
C VAL A 924 -29.38 15.38 38.69
N PRO A 925 -29.75 14.67 39.78
CA PRO A 925 -30.84 14.93 40.74
C PRO A 925 -30.48 15.87 41.92
N TYR A 926 -29.27 16.43 41.96
CA TYR A 926 -28.71 17.06 43.16
C TYR A 926 -28.87 18.58 43.23
N ARG A 927 -29.89 19.17 42.60
CA ARG A 927 -30.11 20.64 42.54
C ARG A 927 -30.15 21.33 43.91
N HIS A 928 -30.50 20.59 44.96
CA HIS A 928 -30.57 21.06 46.34
C HIS A 928 -29.24 20.99 47.09
N TYR A 929 -28.22 20.35 46.49
CA TYR A 929 -26.89 20.20 47.04
C TYR A 929 -25.98 21.30 46.49
N ARG A 930 -24.91 21.60 47.23
CA ARG A 930 -23.85 22.53 46.83
C ARG A 930 -22.53 21.77 46.74
N ALA A 931 -21.73 22.16 45.77
CA ALA A 931 -20.46 21.50 45.50
C ALA A 931 -19.37 21.97 46.48
N LEU A 932 -18.51 21.03 46.84
CA LEU A 932 -17.25 21.19 47.56
C LEU A 932 -16.17 20.60 46.68
N ARG A 933 -15.00 21.24 46.63
CA ARG A 933 -13.88 20.80 45.79
C ARG A 933 -12.54 20.91 46.54
N GLY A 934 -11.58 20.12 46.07
CA GLY A 934 -10.26 19.95 46.69
C GLY A 934 -10.22 18.72 47.61
N GLY A 935 -9.11 18.52 48.31
CA GLY A 935 -9.00 17.59 49.42
C GLY A 935 -9.09 18.31 50.76
N CYS A 936 -8.77 17.61 51.83
CA CYS A 936 -8.64 18.21 53.15
C CYS A 936 -7.74 17.37 54.04
N TRP A 937 -7.29 17.97 55.14
CA TRP A 937 -6.42 17.38 56.17
C TRP A 937 -6.90 16.05 56.77
N PHE A 938 -8.14 15.63 56.50
CA PHE A 938 -8.78 14.43 57.07
C PHE A 938 -9.00 13.32 56.05
N LEU A 939 -9.16 13.65 54.77
CA LEU A 939 -9.51 12.68 53.72
C LEU A 939 -8.26 12.05 53.10
N SER A 940 -8.45 10.97 52.35
CA SER A 940 -7.35 10.27 51.67
C SER A 940 -6.79 11.08 50.50
N THR A 941 -5.61 10.69 50.05
CA THR A 941 -4.87 11.20 48.87
C THR A 941 -5.69 11.16 47.59
N THR A 942 -6.61 10.20 47.47
CA THR A 942 -7.52 10.09 46.30
C THR A 942 -8.57 11.21 46.26
N ASN A 943 -8.85 11.85 47.40
CA ASN A 943 -9.77 12.98 47.50
C ASN A 943 -9.09 14.31 47.18
N GLY A 944 -7.75 14.37 47.22
CA GLY A 944 -6.98 15.58 46.90
C GLY A 944 -6.93 15.94 45.42
N ARG A 945 -7.54 15.16 44.52
CA ARG A 945 -7.48 15.44 43.07
C ARG A 945 -8.15 16.77 42.75
N ALA A 946 -7.58 17.55 41.82
CA ALA A 946 -8.14 18.83 41.40
C ALA A 946 -9.58 18.69 40.83
N ALA A 947 -9.88 17.53 40.22
CA ALA A 947 -11.19 17.16 39.69
C ALA A 947 -12.15 16.55 40.74
N TYR A 948 -11.69 16.26 41.95
CA TYR A 948 -12.52 15.66 43.00
C TYR A 948 -13.57 16.67 43.47
N ARG A 949 -14.83 16.23 43.43
CA ARG A 949 -15.97 17.01 43.91
C ARG A 949 -16.82 16.18 44.85
N ARG A 950 -17.35 16.84 45.87
CA ARG A 950 -18.35 16.31 46.79
C ARG A 950 -19.56 17.24 46.77
N ALA A 951 -20.75 16.69 46.99
CA ALA A 951 -21.96 17.47 47.12
C ALA A 951 -22.60 17.23 48.48
N THR A 952 -23.11 18.27 49.12
CA THR A 952 -23.92 18.12 50.33
C THR A 952 -24.92 19.28 50.47
N ILE A 953 -25.80 19.21 51.47
CA ILE A 953 -26.80 20.24 51.71
C ILE A 953 -26.15 21.56 52.20
N PRO A 954 -26.71 22.73 51.87
CA PRO A 954 -26.10 24.04 52.18
C PRO A 954 -25.80 24.28 53.67
N GLY A 955 -26.64 23.74 54.57
CA GLY A 955 -26.49 23.90 56.02
C GLY A 955 -25.51 22.94 56.68
N ALA A 956 -24.90 22.02 55.92
CA ALA A 956 -23.94 21.07 56.47
C ALA A 956 -22.64 21.80 56.87
N SER A 957 -22.10 21.45 58.02
CA SER A 957 -20.84 21.97 58.57
C SER A 957 -20.04 20.80 59.12
N MET A 958 -18.89 20.51 58.52
CA MET A 958 -17.95 19.49 58.98
C MET A 958 -16.61 20.15 59.29
N ALA A 959 -15.83 19.56 60.20
CA ALA A 959 -14.51 20.04 60.65
C ALA A 959 -13.42 20.14 59.55
N TYR A 960 -13.79 19.99 58.28
CA TYR A 960 -12.92 20.11 57.12
C TYR A 960 -13.61 20.83 55.95
N TYR A 961 -14.80 21.41 56.16
CA TYR A 961 -15.46 22.30 55.20
C TYR A 961 -15.04 23.74 55.47
N GLY A 962 -14.41 24.36 54.49
CA GLY A 962 -13.96 25.73 54.53
C GLY A 962 -14.41 26.52 53.30
N LEU A 963 -13.75 27.65 53.10
CA LEU A 963 -14.10 28.60 52.05
C LEU A 963 -12.85 29.29 51.50
N ARG A 964 -12.98 29.77 50.27
CA ARG A 964 -12.01 30.60 49.59
C ARG A 964 -12.77 31.61 48.76
N LEU A 965 -12.41 32.87 48.89
CA LEU A 965 -13.06 33.94 48.14
C LEU A 965 -12.46 34.09 46.75
N CYS A 966 -13.30 34.54 45.83
CA CYS A 966 -12.90 34.99 44.51
C CYS A 966 -13.61 36.31 44.17
N VAL A 967 -13.07 36.99 43.17
CA VAL A 967 -13.61 38.22 42.62
C VAL A 967 -13.60 38.12 41.09
N ARG A 968 -14.67 38.60 40.45
CA ARG A 968 -14.81 38.60 39.00
C ARG A 968 -14.56 40.02 38.51
N PRO A 969 -13.43 40.32 37.83
CA PRO A 969 -13.03 41.69 37.51
C PRO A 969 -13.83 42.35 36.39
N TRP A 970 -14.74 41.61 35.75
CA TRP A 970 -15.74 42.09 34.79
C TRP A 970 -16.77 40.98 34.56
N ARG A 971 -17.97 41.31 34.09
CA ARG A 971 -19.05 40.34 33.81
C ARG A 971 -19.52 40.53 32.37
N TRP A 972 -19.72 39.44 31.64
CA TRP A 972 -20.35 39.43 30.31
C TRP A 972 -21.84 39.77 30.38
#